data_AF-A0A973Q131-F1
#
_entry.id   AF-A0A973Q131-F1
#
_cell.length_a   1.000
_cell.length_b   1.000
_cell.length_c   1.000
_cell.angle_alpha   90.00
_cell.angle_beta   90.00
_cell.angle_gamma   90.00
#
_symmetry.space_group_name_H-M   'P 1'
#
loop_
_entity.id
_entity.type
_entity.pdbx_description
1 polymer ?
#
loop_
_entity_poly.entity_id
_entity_poly.type
_entity_poly.pdbx_seq_one_letter_code
_entity_poly.pdbx_strand_id
1 'polypeptide(L)'
;MAILLAARLNRAMARDGKEVGQEVAKGGREFAETQVGRLVLGLSEPDRRAAALHLHKELCLSSHRQAGEWAVRVLATLPLRWTPQQAEELLGRVTGRLKGVRLRTYGMLALPVAALECAEPADREGLRAGVAELSRWLPLVPERPAALAGLRRRVDALLPPDGSGLHWSVLDGDDAYGPRMRAEHAGLLASPGVGGLLTHCATLEQVRAGVRWQATAAELIAAAPRGPEAVRELLVGFAAQPECRCEYRGSFGEVGVGYGLTGRSNTALVRGLLWVLAGLATAGTAGGTAGVAAEEAVRLAAGCAMNAGTGIGGRGGTSRSEQVANTAVAVLAGFDGEPGGRAAAELAALRRKVRNRTVLKGAERAQQEIAGRAGVVPSQLRERVVPAAGLDAEHRREVVLPDGSTAVLAVDAAGAASLSFRTAKGRRVASPPASAKREAAAEVAALKGELKELRRLLAAERARLEELLASGASWNGADWQRLYADHPVVGALAKALLWEVRPSDLDDAGHSQDVTARRPEAQTGPGPGPRSRTTNHATRPHAQARAGTGAAAQNDTPAGTGAEAQNDTPAGIGAQARTGAQAQDQAANDTGDAKDQDGPGTGARGGRAGGDGWWVGVPERAGAGWVLAGADGTATPVTAADTVRMWHPLRAAAADVAAWRTEVTDRELRQPFKQAFREVYLLTPAEEATGGYSNRFAGRVLRFGQARSLMGARGWSASQLGFWDGGYEGEAVRPVPAAGPLEWRARFDYQAVEEAGMTRSGTADLCSSNRVRFERRPPGARWTPVTLAEVPPLVLSEALRDVDLFVGVASIAADPRWRDSADGRMAGSWREAAFGPLPPSAQVRAEALARLLPRTRIAGRVELDGRFLRVRGDRTAYRIHLGSANVLMEPHDAYLCIVPARRPSAAAGRVFLPFEEDGGVLAEVLSKAFLLADDAAITDPSIVAQLPPLPADAGQRGERESPKMMR
;
A
#
# COMPACT_ATOMS: atom_id res chain seq x y z
N MET A 1 34.24 63.97 -12.97
CA MET A 1 35.06 62.81 -12.54
C MET A 1 34.30 61.49 -12.60
N ALA A 2 33.22 61.29 -11.83
CA ALA A 2 32.51 60.00 -11.71
C ALA A 2 32.11 59.34 -13.04
N ILE A 3 31.60 60.10 -14.03
CA ILE A 3 31.23 59.60 -15.37
C ILE A 3 32.45 58.96 -16.09
N LEU A 4 33.63 59.55 -15.96
CA LEU A 4 34.87 59.02 -16.56
C LEU A 4 35.32 57.74 -15.86
N LEU A 5 35.15 57.65 -14.53
CA LEU A 5 35.44 56.45 -13.75
C LEU A 5 34.50 55.29 -14.15
N ALA A 6 33.19 55.55 -14.22
CA ALA A 6 32.19 54.59 -14.71
C ALA A 6 32.51 54.08 -16.13
N ALA A 7 32.87 54.99 -17.05
CA ALA A 7 33.27 54.61 -18.41
C ALA A 7 34.60 53.83 -18.46
N ARG A 8 35.53 54.03 -17.52
CA ARG A 8 36.75 53.19 -17.38
C ARG A 8 36.42 51.81 -16.82
N LEU A 9 35.59 51.74 -15.78
CA LEU A 9 35.14 50.49 -15.17
C LEU A 9 34.36 49.61 -16.16
N ASN A 10 33.42 50.18 -16.92
CA ASN A 10 32.65 49.43 -17.93
C ASN A 10 33.55 48.89 -19.06
N ARG A 11 34.57 49.65 -19.48
CA ARG A 11 35.57 49.17 -20.46
C ARG A 11 36.48 48.08 -19.89
N ALA A 12 36.88 48.17 -18.61
CA ALA A 12 37.64 47.13 -17.94
C ALA A 12 36.82 45.83 -17.80
N MET A 13 35.58 45.92 -17.30
CA MET A 13 34.66 44.78 -17.21
C MET A 13 34.38 44.12 -18.57
N ALA A 14 34.23 44.91 -19.63
CA ALA A 14 34.00 44.39 -20.98
C ALA A 14 35.21 43.67 -21.59
N ARG A 15 36.43 43.93 -21.08
CA ARG A 15 37.66 43.24 -21.47
C ARG A 15 37.89 42.00 -20.61
N ASP A 16 37.83 42.14 -19.28
CA ASP A 16 37.89 41.00 -18.35
C ASP A 16 36.84 39.95 -18.73
N GLY A 17 35.60 40.37 -19.02
CA GLY A 17 34.51 39.49 -19.47
C GLY A 17 34.63 38.92 -20.89
N LYS A 18 35.64 39.33 -21.68
CA LYS A 18 36.02 38.67 -22.95
C LYS A 18 37.14 37.63 -22.73
N GLU A 19 38.09 37.93 -21.85
CA GLU A 19 39.18 37.01 -21.47
C GLU A 19 38.67 35.83 -20.61
N VAL A 20 37.70 36.09 -19.73
CA VAL A 20 37.11 35.10 -18.79
C VAL A 20 36.35 33.95 -19.47
N GLY A 21 36.03 34.06 -20.76
CA GLY A 21 35.21 33.09 -21.50
C GLY A 21 35.79 31.67 -21.65
N GLN A 22 37.04 31.44 -21.24
CA GLN A 22 37.72 30.14 -21.39
C GLN A 22 38.29 29.53 -20.08
N GLU A 23 38.58 30.32 -19.03
CA GLU A 23 39.35 29.82 -17.87
C GLU A 23 38.56 29.66 -16.55
N VAL A 24 37.48 30.40 -16.31
CA VAL A 24 36.89 30.52 -14.95
C VAL A 24 36.19 29.24 -14.44
N ALA A 25 36.07 28.20 -15.26
CA ALA A 25 35.73 26.85 -14.79
C ALA A 25 36.85 26.18 -13.96
N LYS A 26 38.10 26.70 -13.99
CA LYS A 26 39.28 26.08 -13.38
C LYS A 26 40.25 27.09 -12.73
N GLY A 27 39.90 27.58 -11.55
CA GLY A 27 40.87 28.15 -10.60
C GLY A 27 41.20 29.64 -10.82
N GLY A 28 41.41 30.35 -9.71
CA GLY A 28 41.47 31.81 -9.67
C GLY A 28 42.69 32.43 -10.35
N ARG A 29 42.43 33.40 -11.24
CA ARG A 29 43.27 34.60 -11.33
C ARG A 29 43.05 35.43 -10.05
N GLU A 30 44.09 36.04 -9.51
CA GLU A 30 43.93 36.94 -8.39
C GLU A 30 43.20 38.22 -8.83
N PHE A 31 42.42 38.84 -7.94
CA PHE A 31 41.68 40.05 -8.28
C PHE A 31 42.60 41.15 -8.83
N ALA A 32 43.79 41.29 -8.23
CA ALA A 32 44.81 42.27 -8.64
C ALA A 32 45.32 42.10 -10.09
N GLU A 33 45.13 40.92 -10.70
CA GLU A 33 45.56 40.62 -12.08
C GLU A 33 44.52 41.01 -13.13
N THR A 34 43.27 41.25 -12.72
CA THR A 34 42.17 41.68 -13.60
C THR A 34 42.32 43.18 -13.96
N GLN A 35 41.77 43.61 -15.11
CA GLN A 35 41.80 45.02 -15.49
C GLN A 35 40.95 45.87 -14.54
N VAL A 36 39.82 45.33 -14.05
CA VAL A 36 39.01 45.97 -13.01
C VAL A 36 39.78 46.06 -11.69
N GLY A 37 40.47 45.00 -11.25
CA GLY A 37 41.21 44.99 -9.99
C GLY A 37 42.44 45.91 -9.99
N ARG A 38 43.26 45.90 -11.05
CA ARG A 38 44.34 46.88 -11.22
C ARG A 38 43.82 48.33 -11.15
N LEU A 39 42.68 48.59 -11.79
CA LEU A 39 42.06 49.91 -11.75
C LEU A 39 41.59 50.26 -10.33
N VAL A 40 40.80 49.38 -9.70
CA VAL A 40 40.15 49.62 -8.39
C VAL A 40 41.16 49.72 -7.25
N LEU A 41 42.17 48.84 -7.19
CA LEU A 41 43.16 48.85 -6.11
C LEU A 41 44.05 50.12 -6.13
N GLY A 42 44.24 50.73 -7.30
CA GLY A 42 44.95 52.01 -7.46
C GLY A 42 44.13 53.28 -7.16
N LEU A 43 42.84 53.16 -6.84
CA LEU A 43 41.98 54.32 -6.54
C LEU A 43 42.14 54.81 -5.09
N SER A 44 41.77 56.08 -4.85
CA SER A 44 41.53 56.62 -3.51
C SER A 44 40.33 55.93 -2.82
N GLU A 45 40.19 56.02 -1.49
CA GLU A 45 39.02 55.43 -0.81
C GLU A 45 37.67 55.97 -1.35
N PRO A 46 37.47 57.29 -1.52
CA PRO A 46 36.23 57.81 -2.12
C PRO A 46 35.96 57.29 -3.53
N ASP A 47 37.01 57.15 -4.35
CA ASP A 47 36.90 56.62 -5.71
C ASP A 47 36.64 55.10 -5.72
N ARG A 48 37.19 54.33 -4.76
CA ARG A 48 36.85 52.89 -4.56
C ARG A 48 35.39 52.72 -4.16
N ARG A 49 34.88 53.56 -3.26
CA ARG A 49 33.47 53.56 -2.86
C ARG A 49 32.55 53.93 -4.03
N ALA A 50 32.92 54.93 -4.81
CA ALA A 50 32.20 55.28 -6.05
C ALA A 50 32.24 54.13 -7.08
N ALA A 51 33.39 53.46 -7.23
CA ALA A 51 33.53 52.28 -8.07
C ALA A 51 32.65 51.11 -7.58
N ALA A 52 32.56 50.87 -6.27
CA ALA A 52 31.70 49.84 -5.69
C ALA A 52 30.20 50.12 -5.91
N LEU A 53 29.75 51.37 -5.71
CA LEU A 53 28.39 51.78 -6.04
C LEU A 53 28.07 51.61 -7.51
N HIS A 54 29.02 51.91 -8.41
CA HIS A 54 28.84 51.72 -9.86
C HIS A 54 28.79 50.23 -10.24
N LEU A 55 29.81 49.45 -9.88
CA LEU A 55 29.92 48.03 -10.21
C LEU A 55 28.74 47.20 -9.65
N HIS A 56 28.27 47.49 -8.44
CA HIS A 56 27.10 46.84 -7.88
C HIS A 56 25.81 47.16 -8.67
N LYS A 57 25.69 48.38 -9.21
CA LYS A 57 24.52 48.77 -10.04
C LYS A 57 24.52 48.00 -11.36
N GLU A 58 25.67 47.97 -12.04
CA GLU A 58 25.84 47.23 -13.30
C GLU A 58 25.60 45.73 -13.10
N LEU A 59 26.12 45.14 -12.01
CA LEU A 59 25.87 43.76 -11.63
C LEU A 59 24.37 43.47 -11.50
N CYS A 60 23.64 44.27 -10.71
CA CYS A 60 22.18 44.11 -10.51
C CYS A 60 21.35 44.31 -11.79
N LEU A 61 21.79 45.15 -12.73
CA LEU A 61 21.09 45.39 -14.01
C LEU A 61 21.44 44.37 -15.11
N SER A 62 22.51 43.58 -14.93
CA SER A 62 22.96 42.63 -15.94
C SER A 62 22.01 41.42 -16.07
N SER A 63 21.50 41.18 -17.28
CA SER A 63 20.66 40.00 -17.57
C SER A 63 21.47 38.76 -17.96
N HIS A 64 22.66 38.95 -18.54
CA HIS A 64 23.61 37.88 -18.88
C HIS A 64 25.06 38.37 -18.74
N ARG A 65 25.74 37.95 -17.67
CA ARG A 65 27.21 37.74 -17.49
C ARG A 65 27.54 37.76 -16.00
N GLN A 66 28.43 36.89 -15.53
CA GLN A 66 29.04 36.99 -14.18
C GLN A 66 30.09 38.13 -14.08
N ALA A 67 30.12 39.06 -15.04
CA ALA A 67 31.13 40.10 -15.13
C ALA A 67 30.92 41.12 -14.00
N GLY A 68 31.95 41.34 -13.20
CA GLY A 68 31.89 42.22 -12.02
C GLY A 68 31.51 41.54 -10.71
N GLU A 69 30.97 40.31 -10.71
CA GLU A 69 30.63 39.56 -9.48
C GLU A 69 31.84 39.48 -8.54
N TRP A 70 32.97 38.97 -9.05
CA TRP A 70 34.21 38.86 -8.27
C TRP A 70 34.73 40.21 -7.76
N ALA A 71 34.60 41.27 -8.57
CA ALA A 71 35.02 42.62 -8.17
C ALA A 71 34.16 43.18 -7.04
N VAL A 72 32.83 43.01 -7.10
CA VAL A 72 31.90 43.41 -6.05
C VAL A 72 32.13 42.60 -4.77
N ARG A 73 32.45 41.30 -4.88
CA ARG A 73 32.82 40.45 -3.73
C ARG A 73 34.05 40.95 -2.99
N VAL A 74 35.12 41.32 -3.71
CA VAL A 74 36.35 41.84 -3.08
C VAL A 74 36.12 43.24 -2.50
N LEU A 75 35.35 44.09 -3.19
CA LEU A 75 34.95 45.40 -2.68
C LEU A 75 34.13 45.30 -1.37
N ALA A 76 33.32 44.24 -1.22
CA ALA A 76 32.60 43.93 0.03
C ALA A 76 33.48 43.41 1.18
N THR A 77 34.79 43.24 0.96
CA THR A 77 35.78 42.91 2.00
C THR A 77 36.79 44.04 2.27
N LEU A 78 36.71 45.16 1.55
CA LEU A 78 37.59 46.31 1.78
C LEU A 78 37.01 47.27 2.85
N PRO A 79 37.85 47.94 3.65
CA PRO A 79 37.42 48.94 4.64
C PRO A 79 37.00 50.26 3.95
N LEU A 80 35.79 50.27 3.39
CA LEU A 80 35.18 51.44 2.75
C LEU A 80 34.27 52.18 3.75
N ARG A 81 34.32 53.52 3.75
CA ARG A 81 33.52 54.37 4.65
C ARG A 81 32.17 54.66 4.01
N TRP A 82 31.16 53.87 4.34
CA TRP A 82 29.80 54.02 3.82
C TRP A 82 28.99 55.09 4.55
N THR A 83 28.10 55.78 3.83
CA THR A 83 27.07 56.63 4.46
C THR A 83 25.74 55.85 4.61
N PRO A 84 24.85 56.23 5.55
CA PRO A 84 23.55 55.57 5.71
C PRO A 84 22.72 55.54 4.42
N GLN A 85 22.71 56.65 3.68
CA GLN A 85 22.03 56.77 2.39
C GLN A 85 22.60 55.82 1.32
N GLN A 86 23.91 55.54 1.36
CA GLN A 86 24.54 54.57 0.44
C GLN A 86 24.24 53.12 0.85
N ALA A 87 24.22 52.82 2.15
CA ALA A 87 23.79 51.51 2.65
C ALA A 87 22.32 51.23 2.28
N GLU A 88 21.45 52.24 2.43
CA GLU A 88 20.06 52.20 1.99
C GLU A 88 19.94 52.01 0.47
N GLU A 89 20.73 52.74 -0.34
CA GLU A 89 20.72 52.58 -1.79
C GLU A 89 21.14 51.16 -2.21
N LEU A 90 22.24 50.65 -1.65
CA LEU A 90 22.75 49.31 -1.90
C LEU A 90 21.70 48.24 -1.54
N LEU A 91 21.10 48.36 -0.36
CA LEU A 91 20.05 47.46 0.13
C LEU A 91 18.80 47.51 -0.76
N GLY A 92 18.33 48.71 -1.08
CA GLY A 92 17.15 48.94 -1.92
C GLY A 92 17.29 48.35 -3.32
N ARG A 93 18.50 48.33 -3.90
CA ARG A 93 18.74 47.72 -5.22
C ARG A 93 18.42 46.22 -5.24
N VAL A 94 18.73 45.47 -4.17
CA VAL A 94 18.52 44.02 -4.13
C VAL A 94 17.14 43.62 -3.62
N THR A 95 16.52 44.44 -2.76
CA THR A 95 15.19 44.18 -2.18
C THR A 95 14.01 44.66 -3.04
N GLY A 96 14.24 45.46 -4.08
CA GLY A 96 13.23 45.71 -5.12
C GLY A 96 13.05 47.16 -5.62
N ARG A 97 13.78 48.15 -5.08
CA ARG A 97 13.74 49.54 -5.58
C ARG A 97 14.31 49.65 -7.00
N LEU A 98 15.25 48.77 -7.37
CA LEU A 98 15.81 48.71 -8.72
C LEU A 98 14.97 47.73 -9.57
N LYS A 99 14.21 48.28 -10.53
CA LYS A 99 13.44 47.46 -11.48
C LYS A 99 14.38 46.69 -12.40
N GLY A 100 14.10 45.41 -12.62
CA GLY A 100 14.81 44.55 -13.59
C GLY A 100 15.86 43.59 -13.02
N VAL A 101 16.09 43.56 -11.70
CA VAL A 101 17.01 42.58 -11.07
C VAL A 101 16.42 41.17 -11.15
N ARG A 102 16.96 40.34 -12.06
CA ARG A 102 16.45 38.96 -12.34
C ARG A 102 17.12 37.84 -11.56
N LEU A 103 18.27 38.08 -10.94
CA LEU A 103 19.01 37.08 -10.16
C LEU A 103 19.63 37.77 -8.95
N ARG A 104 19.87 37.02 -7.87
CA ARG A 104 20.67 37.47 -6.72
C ARG A 104 21.94 36.61 -6.66
N THR A 105 23.10 37.24 -6.72
CA THR A 105 24.40 36.60 -6.54
C THR A 105 24.99 36.90 -5.16
N TYR A 106 26.08 36.22 -4.77
CA TYR A 106 26.72 36.46 -3.49
C TYR A 106 27.23 37.91 -3.39
N GLY A 107 27.87 38.44 -4.43
CA GLY A 107 28.36 39.82 -4.49
C GLY A 107 27.27 40.87 -4.32
N MET A 108 26.11 40.67 -4.95
CA MET A 108 24.95 41.56 -4.80
C MET A 108 24.48 41.66 -3.33
N LEU A 109 24.52 40.58 -2.55
CA LEU A 109 24.08 40.62 -1.16
C LEU A 109 25.21 41.02 -0.18
N ALA A 110 26.46 40.65 -0.48
CA ALA A 110 27.60 40.89 0.39
C ALA A 110 27.98 42.37 0.52
N LEU A 111 27.87 43.17 -0.55
CA LEU A 111 28.21 44.59 -0.50
C LEU A 111 27.23 45.44 0.34
N PRO A 112 25.89 45.30 0.21
CA PRO A 112 24.94 45.92 1.14
C PRO A 112 25.21 45.53 2.60
N VAL A 113 25.51 44.25 2.88
CA VAL A 113 25.82 43.79 4.25
C VAL A 113 27.08 44.47 4.79
N ALA A 114 28.14 44.57 4.00
CA ALA A 114 29.36 45.30 4.38
C ALA A 114 29.08 46.80 4.64
N ALA A 115 28.16 47.42 3.90
CA ALA A 115 27.76 48.81 4.13
C ALA A 115 26.94 48.99 5.41
N LEU A 116 26.03 48.05 5.71
CA LEU A 116 25.21 48.05 6.93
C LEU A 116 26.04 47.78 8.20
N GLU A 117 27.09 46.96 8.12
CA GLU A 117 28.04 46.72 9.21
C GLU A 117 28.80 48.00 9.64
N CYS A 118 28.90 48.99 8.74
CA CYS A 118 29.51 50.30 9.02
C CYS A 118 28.49 51.39 9.45
N ALA A 119 27.18 51.15 9.35
CA ALA A 119 26.17 52.14 9.72
C ALA A 119 25.98 52.23 11.25
N GLU A 120 25.51 53.36 11.78
CA GLU A 120 25.21 53.49 13.22
C GLU A 120 23.96 52.68 13.62
N PRO A 121 23.79 52.28 14.90
CA PRO A 121 22.65 51.47 15.34
C PRO A 121 21.28 52.06 14.99
N ALA A 122 21.13 53.39 15.04
CA ALA A 122 19.88 54.08 14.69
C ALA A 122 19.56 53.96 13.19
N ASP A 123 20.57 54.08 12.31
CA ASP A 123 20.41 53.90 10.87
C ASP A 123 20.05 52.45 10.50
N ARG A 124 20.66 51.48 11.20
CA ARG A 124 20.35 50.05 11.02
C ARG A 124 18.90 49.74 11.36
N GLU A 125 18.38 50.31 12.45
CA GLU A 125 17.00 50.07 12.87
C GLU A 125 16.00 50.63 11.83
N GLY A 126 16.26 51.80 11.25
CA GLY A 126 15.46 52.35 10.14
C GLY A 126 15.50 51.48 8.86
N LEU A 127 16.58 50.72 8.64
CA LEU A 127 16.75 49.83 7.48
C LEU A 127 16.36 48.37 7.74
N ARG A 128 16.04 48.01 8.99
CA ARG A 128 15.78 46.64 9.48
C ARG A 128 14.85 45.81 8.60
N ALA A 129 13.74 46.38 8.14
CA ALA A 129 12.79 45.70 7.26
C ALA A 129 13.42 45.31 5.91
N GLY A 130 14.31 46.16 5.37
CA GLY A 130 15.08 45.86 4.16
C GLY A 130 16.14 44.78 4.41
N VAL A 131 16.79 44.77 5.58
CA VAL A 131 17.79 43.73 5.92
C VAL A 131 17.11 42.36 6.08
N ALA A 132 15.92 42.31 6.69
CA ALA A 132 15.10 41.11 6.76
C ALA A 132 14.72 40.60 5.35
N GLU A 133 14.29 41.50 4.46
CA GLU A 133 13.99 41.16 3.07
C GLU A 133 15.23 40.64 2.32
N LEU A 134 16.40 41.27 2.49
CA LEU A 134 17.68 40.77 1.94
C LEU A 134 17.96 39.34 2.40
N SER A 135 17.72 39.04 3.67
CA SER A 135 17.97 37.71 4.24
C SER A 135 17.04 36.63 3.68
N ARG A 136 15.80 36.98 3.29
CA ARG A 136 14.87 36.05 2.59
C ARG A 136 15.36 35.61 1.21
N TRP A 137 16.22 36.40 0.56
CA TRP A 137 16.85 36.03 -0.73
C TRP A 137 18.05 35.10 -0.56
N LEU A 138 18.68 35.06 0.62
CA LEU A 138 19.93 34.33 0.85
C LEU A 138 19.85 32.82 0.52
N PRO A 139 18.77 32.07 0.83
CA PRO A 139 18.64 30.65 0.48
C PRO A 139 18.44 30.37 -1.02
N LEU A 140 18.29 31.41 -1.85
CA LEU A 140 18.06 31.31 -3.29
C LEU A 140 19.30 31.67 -4.12
N VAL A 141 20.37 32.13 -3.46
CA VAL A 141 21.64 32.47 -4.12
C VAL A 141 22.38 31.18 -4.53
N PRO A 142 22.75 31.01 -5.81
CA PRO A 142 23.47 29.83 -6.29
C PRO A 142 24.96 29.89 -5.92
N GLU A 143 25.29 29.55 -4.67
CA GLU A 143 26.65 29.63 -4.11
C GLU A 143 26.91 28.47 -3.13
N ARG A 144 28.20 28.17 -2.88
CA ARG A 144 28.65 27.11 -1.96
C ARG A 144 28.09 27.34 -0.54
N PRO A 145 27.53 26.31 0.12
CA PRO A 145 26.91 26.44 1.45
C PRO A 145 27.81 27.09 2.52
N ALA A 146 29.12 26.80 2.51
CA ALA A 146 30.06 27.40 3.47
C ALA A 146 30.21 28.93 3.34
N ALA A 147 30.16 29.46 2.11
CA ALA A 147 30.21 30.90 1.88
C ALA A 147 28.89 31.57 2.30
N LEU A 148 27.75 30.98 1.93
CA LEU A 148 26.43 31.45 2.36
C LEU A 148 26.25 31.43 3.87
N ALA A 149 26.76 30.41 4.57
CA ALA A 149 26.76 30.35 6.03
C ALA A 149 27.58 31.50 6.67
N GLY A 150 28.69 31.90 6.04
CA GLY A 150 29.47 33.06 6.47
C GLY A 150 28.70 34.38 6.33
N LEU A 151 28.05 34.59 5.17
CA LEU A 151 27.21 35.77 4.92
C LEU A 151 25.95 35.76 5.79
N ARG A 152 25.36 34.59 6.06
CA ARG A 152 24.19 34.43 6.92
C ARG A 152 24.44 34.95 8.33
N ARG A 153 25.56 34.55 8.95
CA ARG A 153 25.95 35.04 10.29
C ARG A 153 26.09 36.56 10.36
N ARG A 154 26.61 37.19 9.30
CA ARG A 154 26.73 38.65 9.19
C ARG A 154 25.35 39.32 9.12
N VAL A 155 24.44 38.77 8.31
CA VAL A 155 23.05 39.27 8.21
C VAL A 155 22.28 39.09 9.52
N ASP A 156 22.41 37.95 10.20
CA ASP A 156 21.75 37.72 11.48
C ASP A 156 22.28 38.66 12.59
N ALA A 157 23.58 39.01 12.56
CA ALA A 157 24.15 40.02 13.46
C ALA A 157 23.64 41.45 13.21
N LEU A 158 23.11 41.74 12.01
CA LEU A 158 22.43 42.99 11.67
C LEU A 158 20.92 42.96 11.98
N LEU A 159 20.38 41.79 12.35
CA LEU A 159 18.97 41.57 12.67
C LEU A 159 18.84 40.93 14.07
N PRO A 160 19.26 41.63 15.15
CA PRO A 160 19.05 41.15 16.51
C PRO A 160 17.56 40.89 16.75
N PRO A 161 17.17 39.98 17.66
CA PRO A 161 15.77 39.71 17.96
C PRO A 161 14.97 40.98 18.24
N ASP A 162 13.67 40.96 17.91
CA ASP A 162 12.77 42.06 18.29
C ASP A 162 12.46 42.01 19.81
N GLY A 163 11.61 42.93 20.29
CA GLY A 163 11.24 43.00 21.71
C GLY A 163 10.56 41.74 22.28
N SER A 164 10.18 40.76 21.46
CA SER A 164 9.70 39.44 21.89
C SER A 164 10.80 38.39 22.04
N GLY A 165 12.07 38.72 21.75
CA GLY A 165 13.17 37.77 21.75
C GLY A 165 13.15 36.78 20.58
N LEU A 166 12.22 36.93 19.63
CA LEU A 166 12.15 36.10 18.43
C LEU A 166 13.12 36.58 17.36
N HIS A 167 13.82 35.62 16.77
CA HIS A 167 14.59 35.83 15.54
C HIS A 167 13.64 36.18 14.38
N TRP A 168 14.04 37.09 13.49
CA TRP A 168 13.19 37.69 12.45
C TRP A 168 12.55 36.67 11.48
N SER A 169 13.17 35.49 11.30
CA SER A 169 12.67 34.41 10.44
C SER A 169 11.70 33.44 11.14
N VAL A 170 11.40 33.65 12.42
CA VAL A 170 10.43 32.85 13.19
C VAL A 170 9.09 33.56 13.16
N LEU A 171 8.04 32.86 12.71
CA LEU A 171 6.70 33.41 12.55
C LEU A 171 6.73 34.69 11.70
N ASP A 172 7.33 34.58 10.50
CA ASP A 172 7.47 35.71 9.58
C ASP A 172 6.16 36.06 8.86
N GLY A 173 6.11 37.27 8.30
CA GLY A 173 4.92 37.83 7.65
C GLY A 173 4.70 37.38 6.19
N ASP A 174 5.35 36.31 5.76
CA ASP A 174 5.21 35.77 4.39
C ASP A 174 3.91 34.97 4.20
N ASP A 175 3.13 34.78 5.29
CA ASP A 175 1.82 34.16 5.30
C ASP A 175 0.93 34.75 6.43
N ALA A 176 -0.31 34.27 6.55
CA ALA A 176 -1.23 34.68 7.61
C ALA A 176 -1.03 33.92 8.95
N TYR A 177 -0.23 32.85 8.98
CA TYR A 177 0.01 32.05 10.17
C TYR A 177 0.99 32.75 11.12
N GLY A 178 2.13 33.23 10.62
CA GLY A 178 3.15 33.90 11.43
C GLY A 178 2.63 35.10 12.25
N PRO A 179 2.01 36.12 11.62
CA PRO A 179 1.45 37.27 12.31
C PRO A 179 0.33 36.90 13.29
N ARG A 180 -0.51 35.91 12.92
CA ARG A 180 -1.61 35.43 13.78
C ARG A 180 -1.07 34.78 15.06
N MET A 181 -0.12 33.85 14.94
CA MET A 181 0.51 33.20 16.09
C MET A 181 1.29 34.18 16.98
N ARG A 182 1.94 35.19 16.38
CA ARG A 182 2.57 36.29 17.14
C ARG A 182 1.55 37.08 17.96
N ALA A 183 0.39 37.38 17.40
CA ALA A 183 -0.67 38.11 18.11
C ALA A 183 -1.37 37.26 19.18
N GLU A 184 -1.73 36.01 18.86
CA GLU A 184 -2.46 35.10 19.77
C GLU A 184 -1.59 34.62 20.95
N HIS A 185 -0.26 34.53 20.79
CA HIS A 185 0.65 33.92 21.78
C HIS A 185 1.81 34.82 22.24
N ALA A 186 1.72 36.15 22.10
CA ALA A 186 2.80 37.09 22.38
C ALA A 186 3.55 36.85 23.72
N GLY A 187 2.82 36.68 24.84
CA GLY A 187 3.43 36.43 26.16
C GLY A 187 4.05 35.04 26.34
N LEU A 188 3.61 34.05 25.57
CA LEU A 188 4.21 32.71 25.52
C LEU A 188 5.51 32.74 24.69
N LEU A 189 5.50 33.45 23.57
CA LEU A 189 6.65 33.63 22.68
C LEU A 189 7.80 34.42 23.34
N ALA A 190 7.46 35.42 24.16
CA ALA A 190 8.42 36.21 24.94
C ALA A 190 8.98 35.47 26.18
N SER A 191 8.55 34.23 26.45
CA SER A 191 9.05 33.47 27.61
C SER A 191 10.50 33.00 27.42
N PRO A 192 11.33 32.95 28.48
CA PRO A 192 12.74 32.55 28.37
C PRO A 192 12.94 31.21 27.66
N GLY A 193 13.97 31.16 26.79
CA GLY A 193 14.33 29.98 25.99
C GLY A 193 13.46 29.73 24.74
N VAL A 194 12.19 30.16 24.73
CA VAL A 194 11.24 29.86 23.64
C VAL A 194 11.72 30.39 22.29
N GLY A 195 12.21 31.63 22.21
CA GLY A 195 12.74 32.18 20.96
C GLY A 195 13.92 31.40 20.38
N GLY A 196 14.82 30.88 21.23
CA GLY A 196 15.94 30.03 20.81
C GLY A 196 15.47 28.68 20.26
N LEU A 197 14.54 28.03 20.97
CA LEU A 197 13.89 26.79 20.53
C LEU A 197 13.21 26.95 19.16
N LEU A 198 12.39 27.99 18.98
CA LEU A 198 11.68 28.22 17.72
C LEU A 198 12.62 28.56 16.56
N THR A 199 13.72 29.27 16.84
CA THR A 199 14.78 29.54 15.85
C THR A 199 15.44 28.24 15.39
N HIS A 200 15.76 27.32 16.32
CA HIS A 200 16.27 25.99 15.99
C HIS A 200 15.25 25.15 15.19
N CYS A 201 13.96 25.19 15.57
CA CYS A 201 12.88 24.55 14.82
C CYS A 201 12.84 24.99 13.34
N ALA A 202 13.02 26.29 13.07
CA ALA A 202 13.05 26.84 11.71
C ALA A 202 14.26 26.41 10.86
N THR A 203 15.28 25.75 11.43
CA THR A 203 16.45 25.24 10.68
C THR A 203 16.23 23.90 9.98
N LEU A 204 15.09 23.22 10.20
CA LEU A 204 14.89 21.85 9.73
C LEU A 204 14.62 21.77 8.21
N GLU A 205 15.68 21.55 7.42
CA GLU A 205 15.58 21.38 5.97
C GLU A 205 14.94 20.05 5.55
N GLN A 206 15.25 18.94 6.24
CA GLN A 206 14.91 17.56 5.83
C GLN A 206 13.68 16.99 6.55
N VAL A 207 12.94 16.07 5.91
CA VAL A 207 11.65 15.56 6.43
C VAL A 207 11.84 14.81 7.77
N ARG A 208 12.96 14.11 7.93
CA ARG A 208 13.38 13.52 9.22
C ARG A 208 14.44 14.40 9.86
N ALA A 209 14.28 14.69 11.15
CA ALA A 209 15.32 15.33 11.95
C ALA A 209 16.48 14.35 12.20
N GLY A 210 17.73 14.84 12.11
CA GLY A 210 18.92 14.07 12.41
C GLY A 210 19.24 14.04 13.91
N VAL A 211 19.98 13.02 14.36
CA VAL A 211 20.30 12.80 15.79
C VAL A 211 20.87 14.04 16.49
N ARG A 212 21.85 14.73 15.86
CA ARG A 212 22.43 15.97 16.41
C ARG A 212 21.40 17.09 16.56
N TRP A 213 20.49 17.22 15.60
CA TRP A 213 19.43 18.24 15.64
C TRP A 213 18.43 17.96 16.77
N GLN A 214 18.10 16.68 16.99
CA GLN A 214 17.21 16.26 18.09
C GLN A 214 17.86 16.47 19.46
N ALA A 215 19.16 16.20 19.61
CA ALA A 215 19.90 16.48 20.85
C ALA A 215 19.85 17.97 21.22
N THR A 216 20.21 18.86 20.29
CA THR A 216 20.11 20.32 20.50
C THR A 216 18.68 20.78 20.77
N ALA A 217 17.68 20.16 20.14
CA ALA A 217 16.28 20.48 20.42
C ALA A 217 15.85 20.10 21.85
N ALA A 218 16.35 18.97 22.38
CA ALA A 218 16.09 18.55 23.76
C ALA A 218 16.77 19.48 24.78
N GLU A 219 18.01 19.91 24.53
CA GLU A 219 18.73 20.91 25.33
C GLU A 219 17.96 22.25 25.37
N LEU A 220 17.48 22.72 24.22
CA LEU A 220 16.69 23.96 24.11
C LEU A 220 15.31 23.85 24.77
N ILE A 221 14.69 22.67 24.77
CA ILE A 221 13.46 22.40 25.53
C ILE A 221 13.72 22.46 27.03
N ALA A 222 14.81 21.85 27.53
CA ALA A 222 15.18 21.91 28.94
C ALA A 222 15.48 23.34 29.42
N ALA A 223 16.01 24.19 28.52
CA ALA A 223 16.26 25.61 28.76
C ALA A 223 15.01 26.52 28.57
N ALA A 224 13.86 25.99 28.16
CA ALA A 224 12.64 26.74 27.87
C ALA A 224 11.45 26.21 28.69
N PRO A 225 11.19 26.73 29.90
CA PRO A 225 10.14 26.21 30.80
C PRO A 225 8.73 26.15 30.19
N ARG A 226 8.40 27.09 29.29
CA ARG A 226 7.13 27.12 28.52
C ARG A 226 7.29 26.65 27.07
N GLY A 227 8.43 26.06 26.72
CA GLY A 227 8.71 25.45 25.41
C GLY A 227 7.69 24.38 25.01
N PRO A 228 7.30 23.42 25.88
CA PRO A 228 6.28 22.42 25.55
C PRO A 228 4.92 23.03 25.21
N GLU A 229 4.50 24.05 25.97
CA GLU A 229 3.27 24.83 25.73
C GLU A 229 3.36 25.57 24.39
N ALA A 230 4.47 26.26 24.11
CA ALA A 230 4.69 26.93 22.83
C ALA A 230 4.64 25.97 21.62
N VAL A 231 5.22 24.78 21.74
CA VAL A 231 5.16 23.74 20.70
C VAL A 231 3.72 23.27 20.48
N ARG A 232 2.96 23.05 21.56
CA ARG A 232 1.56 22.63 21.52
C ARG A 232 0.69 23.67 20.81
N GLU A 233 0.69 24.91 21.30
CA GLU A 233 -0.20 25.97 20.80
C GLU A 233 0.06 26.30 19.32
N LEU A 234 1.34 26.40 18.91
CA LEU A 234 1.69 26.66 17.51
C LEU A 234 1.25 25.53 16.57
N LEU A 235 1.27 24.27 17.02
CA LEU A 235 0.78 23.12 16.24
C LEU A 235 -0.75 23.02 16.23
N VAL A 236 -1.44 23.39 17.32
CA VAL A 236 -2.91 23.59 17.34
C VAL A 236 -3.30 24.65 16.31
N GLY A 237 -2.63 25.82 16.35
CA GLY A 237 -2.84 26.91 15.41
C GLY A 237 -2.60 26.51 13.95
N PHE A 238 -1.62 25.63 13.67
CA PHE A 238 -1.35 25.11 12.32
C PHE A 238 -2.39 24.06 11.88
N ALA A 239 -2.79 23.15 12.77
CA ALA A 239 -3.84 22.17 12.47
C ALA A 239 -5.18 22.85 12.10
N ALA A 240 -5.44 24.04 12.68
CA ALA A 240 -6.59 24.89 12.39
C ALA A 240 -6.34 25.97 11.31
N GLN A 241 -5.12 26.08 10.75
CA GLN A 241 -4.78 27.14 9.78
C GLN A 241 -5.65 27.02 8.51
N PRO A 242 -6.41 28.06 8.12
CA PRO A 242 -7.11 28.10 6.85
C PRO A 242 -6.15 28.32 5.68
N GLU A 243 -6.61 28.02 4.47
CA GLU A 243 -5.89 28.39 3.25
C GLU A 243 -5.73 29.91 3.17
N CYS A 244 -4.49 30.37 3.03
CA CYS A 244 -4.14 31.78 3.03
C CYS A 244 -3.20 32.13 1.86
N ARG A 245 -3.10 33.44 1.61
CA ARG A 245 -2.10 34.01 0.70
C ARG A 245 -0.71 33.78 1.30
N CYS A 246 0.15 33.09 0.57
CA CYS A 246 1.55 32.85 0.94
C CYS A 246 2.47 33.49 -0.10
N GLU A 247 3.41 34.31 0.32
CA GLU A 247 4.45 34.84 -0.55
C GLU A 247 5.57 33.82 -0.75
N TYR A 248 6.08 33.73 -1.98
CA TYR A 248 7.24 32.90 -2.29
C TYR A 248 8.21 33.66 -3.19
N ARG A 249 9.50 33.35 -3.01
CA ARG A 249 10.58 33.92 -3.82
C ARG A 249 11.15 32.82 -4.71
N GLY A 250 11.15 33.06 -6.02
CA GLY A 250 11.75 32.21 -7.03
C GLY A 250 13.22 32.58 -7.25
N SER A 251 14.04 31.62 -7.69
CA SER A 251 15.47 31.86 -7.94
C SER A 251 15.72 32.94 -9.00
N PHE A 252 14.76 33.19 -9.89
CA PHE A 252 14.78 34.21 -10.94
C PHE A 252 14.23 35.59 -10.49
N GLY A 253 14.31 35.90 -9.19
CA GLY A 253 13.93 37.21 -8.66
C GLY A 253 12.43 37.50 -8.61
N GLU A 254 11.62 36.51 -8.99
CA GLU A 254 10.16 36.53 -8.93
C GLU A 254 9.71 36.52 -7.46
N VAL A 255 8.96 37.54 -7.05
CA VAL A 255 8.14 37.48 -5.83
C VAL A 255 6.74 37.08 -6.27
N GLY A 256 6.42 35.82 -6.06
CA GLY A 256 5.13 35.23 -6.42
C GLY A 256 4.19 35.15 -5.23
N VAL A 257 2.91 35.05 -5.53
CA VAL A 257 1.85 34.84 -4.54
C VAL A 257 1.21 33.47 -4.81
N GLY A 258 1.32 32.57 -3.85
CA GLY A 258 0.63 31.28 -3.84
C GLY A 258 -0.56 31.27 -2.87
N TYR A 259 -1.35 30.21 -2.97
CA TYR A 259 -2.35 29.84 -1.96
C TYR A 259 -1.88 28.55 -1.26
N GLY A 260 -1.85 28.55 0.07
CA GLY A 260 -1.30 27.46 0.87
C GLY A 260 -1.66 27.61 2.35
N LEU A 261 -0.88 27.00 3.25
CA LEU A 261 -1.04 27.20 4.70
C LEU A 261 0.00 28.13 5.30
N THR A 262 1.24 28.02 4.82
CA THR A 262 2.42 28.74 5.32
C THR A 262 3.42 28.99 4.19
N GLY A 263 4.20 30.05 4.31
CA GLY A 263 5.39 30.33 3.52
C GLY A 263 6.57 29.42 3.89
N ARG A 264 7.74 29.69 3.29
CA ARG A 264 8.93 28.83 3.42
C ARG A 264 9.41 28.69 4.88
N SER A 265 9.56 29.81 5.59
CA SER A 265 10.10 29.84 6.96
C SER A 265 9.17 29.12 7.93
N ASN A 266 7.88 29.44 7.89
CA ASN A 266 6.87 28.83 8.75
C ASN A 266 6.62 27.35 8.41
N THR A 267 6.79 26.93 7.14
CA THR A 267 6.84 25.50 6.77
C THR A 267 8.00 24.78 7.48
N ALA A 268 9.20 25.35 7.51
CA ALA A 268 10.34 24.75 8.22
C ALA A 268 10.10 24.71 9.74
N LEU A 269 9.61 25.82 10.32
CA LEU A 269 9.25 25.93 11.73
C LEU A 269 8.29 24.83 12.17
N VAL A 270 7.14 24.68 11.48
CA VAL A 270 6.12 23.66 11.81
C VAL A 270 6.68 22.24 11.70
N ARG A 271 7.58 21.99 10.74
CA ARG A 271 8.27 20.70 10.61
C ARG A 271 9.22 20.44 11.78
N GLY A 272 9.95 21.44 12.26
CA GLY A 272 10.74 21.36 13.47
C GLY A 272 9.88 21.09 14.71
N LEU A 273 8.80 21.86 14.88
CA LEU A 273 7.84 21.71 15.99
C LEU A 273 7.27 20.29 16.08
N LEU A 274 6.92 19.66 14.95
CA LEU A 274 6.45 18.26 14.91
C LEU A 274 7.48 17.26 15.45
N TRP A 275 8.78 17.46 15.19
CA TRP A 275 9.84 16.61 15.74
C TRP A 275 10.10 16.88 17.22
N VAL A 276 9.96 18.13 17.68
CA VAL A 276 10.03 18.47 19.11
C VAL A 276 8.86 17.86 19.88
N LEU A 277 7.64 17.91 19.31
CA LEU A 277 6.44 17.25 19.86
C LEU A 277 6.65 15.74 20.04
N ALA A 278 7.28 15.07 19.07
CA ALA A 278 7.64 13.65 19.18
C ALA A 278 8.61 13.40 20.36
N GLY A 279 9.66 14.21 20.49
CA GLY A 279 10.61 14.13 21.61
C GLY A 279 9.91 14.32 22.97
N LEU A 280 9.05 15.34 23.10
CA LEU A 280 8.28 15.62 24.30
C LEU A 280 7.36 14.45 24.71
N ALA A 281 6.73 13.79 23.73
CA ALA A 281 5.90 12.63 23.97
C ALA A 281 6.70 11.41 24.46
N THR A 282 7.94 11.23 23.98
CA THR A 282 8.82 10.17 24.47
C THR A 282 9.43 10.47 25.85
N ALA A 283 9.77 11.73 26.14
CA ALA A 283 10.37 12.12 27.41
C ALA A 283 9.37 12.10 28.58
N GLY A 284 8.09 12.36 28.32
CA GLY A 284 7.03 12.38 29.34
C GLY A 284 6.80 11.04 30.07
N THR A 285 7.35 9.93 29.58
CA THR A 285 7.29 8.62 30.26
C THR A 285 8.42 8.37 31.26
N ALA A 286 9.48 9.20 31.24
CA ALA A 286 10.75 8.92 31.93
C ALA A 286 11.05 9.80 33.16
N GLY A 287 10.21 10.79 33.47
CA GLY A 287 10.21 11.43 34.80
C GLY A 287 9.98 12.94 34.83
N GLY A 288 8.96 13.38 35.58
CA GLY A 288 8.87 14.68 36.26
C GLY A 288 8.72 15.96 35.44
N THR A 289 9.30 16.06 34.24
CA THR A 289 9.19 17.25 33.39
C THR A 289 7.82 17.32 32.71
N ALA A 290 7.33 18.53 32.45
CA ALA A 290 6.06 18.79 31.76
C ALA A 290 6.09 18.37 30.27
N GLY A 291 6.03 17.07 30.01
CA GLY A 291 5.90 16.49 28.67
C GLY A 291 4.47 16.56 28.14
N VAL A 292 4.32 16.47 26.83
CA VAL A 292 3.01 16.36 26.16
C VAL A 292 2.57 14.89 26.21
N ALA A 293 1.32 14.61 26.57
CA ALA A 293 0.81 13.25 26.58
C ALA A 293 0.88 12.63 25.17
N ALA A 294 1.37 11.39 25.05
CA ALA A 294 1.59 10.75 23.76
C ALA A 294 0.31 10.68 22.89
N GLU A 295 -0.86 10.52 23.52
CA GLU A 295 -2.16 10.57 22.84
C GLU A 295 -2.46 11.94 22.20
N GLU A 296 -2.10 13.02 22.88
CA GLU A 296 -2.27 14.38 22.38
C GLU A 296 -1.27 14.66 21.26
N ALA A 297 -0.02 14.21 21.40
CA ALA A 297 1.00 14.33 20.38
C ALA A 297 0.60 13.61 19.07
N VAL A 298 0.06 12.39 19.16
CA VAL A 298 -0.51 11.66 18.02
C VAL A 298 -1.66 12.46 17.38
N ARG A 299 -2.60 12.98 18.19
CA ARG A 299 -3.75 13.77 17.70
C ARG A 299 -3.33 15.05 16.97
N LEU A 300 -2.35 15.79 17.52
CA LEU A 300 -1.84 17.02 16.92
C LEU A 300 -1.08 16.75 15.62
N ALA A 301 -0.22 15.73 15.60
CA ALA A 301 0.48 15.31 14.38
C ALA A 301 -0.51 14.84 13.30
N ALA A 302 -1.55 14.08 13.66
CA ALA A 302 -2.63 13.68 12.75
C ALA A 302 -3.42 14.88 12.20
N GLY A 303 -3.75 15.85 13.05
CA GLY A 303 -4.39 17.11 12.63
C GLY A 303 -3.54 17.88 11.62
N CYS A 304 -2.24 18.02 11.88
CA CYS A 304 -1.29 18.63 10.96
C CYS A 304 -1.18 17.87 9.63
N ALA A 305 -1.07 16.54 9.67
CA ALA A 305 -1.01 15.68 8.49
C ALA A 305 -2.29 15.79 7.63
N MET A 306 -3.46 15.80 8.27
CA MET A 306 -4.76 15.95 7.60
C MET A 306 -4.91 17.34 6.97
N ASN A 307 -4.60 18.41 7.70
CA ASN A 307 -4.72 19.78 7.18
C ASN A 307 -3.75 20.01 6.02
N ALA A 308 -2.47 19.68 6.20
CA ALA A 308 -1.44 19.89 5.18
C ALA A 308 -1.57 18.95 3.97
N GLY A 309 -1.99 17.70 4.18
CA GLY A 309 -2.13 16.70 3.12
C GLY A 309 -3.34 16.88 2.23
N THR A 310 -4.41 17.52 2.73
CA THR A 310 -5.62 17.84 1.95
C THR A 310 -5.29 18.80 0.80
N GLY A 311 -5.95 18.65 -0.35
CA GLY A 311 -5.75 19.52 -1.51
C GLY A 311 -6.31 20.95 -1.33
N ILE A 312 -5.81 21.88 -2.14
CA ILE A 312 -6.28 23.28 -2.19
C ILE A 312 -7.79 23.32 -2.53
N GLY A 313 -8.56 24.20 -1.88
CA GLY A 313 -10.02 24.21 -1.96
C GLY A 313 -10.69 22.97 -1.35
N GLY A 314 -9.97 22.20 -0.52
CA GLY A 314 -10.45 20.98 0.13
C GLY A 314 -10.63 19.77 -0.80
N ARG A 315 -10.18 19.84 -2.05
CA ARG A 315 -10.37 18.80 -3.10
C ARG A 315 -9.11 18.69 -3.98
N GLY A 316 -9.11 17.70 -4.89
CA GLY A 316 -8.02 17.49 -5.85
C GLY A 316 -6.88 16.62 -5.33
N GLY A 317 -5.94 16.28 -6.23
CA GLY A 317 -4.82 15.36 -5.98
C GLY A 317 -3.55 15.99 -5.40
N THR A 318 -3.52 17.31 -5.23
CA THR A 318 -2.42 18.06 -4.62
C THR A 318 -2.52 18.05 -3.09
N SER A 319 -1.57 18.70 -2.41
CA SER A 319 -1.60 18.95 -0.97
C SER A 319 -1.33 20.43 -0.69
N ARG A 320 -1.95 20.97 0.36
CA ARG A 320 -1.74 22.34 0.85
C ARG A 320 -0.30 22.59 1.33
N SER A 321 0.34 21.58 1.92
CA SER A 321 1.79 21.53 2.14
C SER A 321 2.26 20.08 2.24
N GLU A 322 2.79 19.54 1.13
CA GLU A 322 3.29 18.16 1.09
C GLU A 322 4.47 17.93 2.06
N GLN A 323 5.31 18.94 2.30
CA GLN A 323 6.44 18.83 3.22
C GLN A 323 5.99 18.65 4.68
N VAL A 324 5.01 19.44 5.13
CA VAL A 324 4.47 19.30 6.49
C VAL A 324 3.70 17.99 6.62
N ALA A 325 2.90 17.61 5.61
CA ALA A 325 2.16 16.35 5.60
C ALA A 325 3.09 15.13 5.74
N ASN A 326 4.15 15.07 4.92
CA ASN A 326 5.14 13.99 4.98
C ASN A 326 5.95 14.00 6.30
N THR A 327 6.21 15.17 6.89
CA THR A 327 6.89 15.28 8.19
C THR A 327 6.00 14.77 9.32
N ALA A 328 4.72 15.16 9.35
CA ALA A 328 3.75 14.70 10.32
C ALA A 328 3.50 13.18 10.22
N VAL A 329 3.43 12.64 8.99
CA VAL A 329 3.39 11.18 8.75
C VAL A 329 4.64 10.47 9.28
N ALA A 330 5.84 11.06 9.09
CA ALA A 330 7.09 10.50 9.61
C ALA A 330 7.18 10.54 11.15
N VAL A 331 6.59 11.56 11.79
CA VAL A 331 6.44 11.64 13.25
C VAL A 331 5.44 10.60 13.77
N LEU A 332 4.27 10.47 13.12
CA LEU A 332 3.30 9.41 13.44
C LEU A 332 3.91 8.01 13.32
N ALA A 333 4.77 7.78 12.32
CA ALA A 333 5.49 6.52 12.13
C ALA A 333 6.46 6.15 13.28
N GLY A 334 6.82 7.11 14.14
CA GLY A 334 7.75 6.94 15.26
C GLY A 334 7.10 6.58 16.60
N PHE A 335 5.76 6.56 16.69
CA PHE A 335 5.08 6.11 17.91
C PHE A 335 4.96 4.58 17.97
N ASP A 336 5.07 4.04 19.19
CA ASP A 336 5.01 2.62 19.51
C ASP A 336 3.96 2.33 20.58
N GLY A 337 3.70 1.05 20.84
CA GLY A 337 2.70 0.61 21.84
C GLY A 337 1.29 1.10 21.54
N GLU A 338 0.56 1.51 22.58
CA GLU A 338 -0.81 2.03 22.46
C GLU A 338 -0.89 3.32 21.61
N PRO A 339 -0.01 4.34 21.82
CA PRO A 339 0.06 5.50 20.93
C PRO A 339 0.39 5.13 19.47
N GLY A 340 1.24 4.13 19.24
CA GLY A 340 1.52 3.59 17.90
C GLY A 340 0.27 3.03 17.22
N GLY A 341 -0.54 2.27 17.95
CA GLY A 341 -1.85 1.78 17.48
C GLY A 341 -2.78 2.92 17.06
N ARG A 342 -2.86 4.00 17.85
CA ARG A 342 -3.64 5.21 17.49
C ARG A 342 -3.05 5.95 16.29
N ALA A 343 -1.73 6.07 16.20
CA ALA A 343 -1.05 6.69 15.07
C ALA A 343 -1.34 5.94 13.76
N ALA A 344 -1.29 4.61 13.78
CA ALA A 344 -1.65 3.78 12.62
C ALA A 344 -3.11 3.95 12.20
N ALA A 345 -4.04 4.16 13.14
CA ALA A 345 -5.43 4.47 12.85
C ALA A 345 -5.62 5.85 12.20
N GLU A 346 -4.96 6.90 12.72
CA GLU A 346 -5.00 8.24 12.14
C GLU A 346 -4.38 8.26 10.73
N LEU A 347 -3.29 7.53 10.51
CA LEU A 347 -2.68 7.32 9.19
C LEU A 347 -3.66 6.64 8.21
N ALA A 348 -4.51 5.71 8.66
CA ALA A 348 -5.59 5.15 7.83
C ALA A 348 -6.63 6.22 7.49
N ALA A 349 -7.00 7.06 8.47
CA ALA A 349 -8.02 8.09 8.34
C ALA A 349 -7.65 9.18 7.32
N LEU A 350 -6.36 9.44 7.04
CA LEU A 350 -5.90 10.37 6.00
C LEU A 350 -6.57 10.13 4.64
N ARG A 351 -6.79 8.86 4.26
CA ARG A 351 -7.48 8.48 3.00
C ARG A 351 -8.92 9.02 2.89
N ARG A 352 -9.54 9.51 3.97
CA ARG A 352 -10.86 10.14 3.93
C ARG A 352 -10.82 11.44 3.09
N LYS A 353 -9.84 12.33 3.31
CA LYS A 353 -9.71 13.63 2.60
C LYS A 353 -8.47 13.75 1.71
N VAL A 354 -7.34 13.18 2.11
CA VAL A 354 -6.08 13.25 1.34
C VAL A 354 -6.18 12.42 0.06
N ARG A 355 -5.67 12.96 -1.06
CA ARG A 355 -5.61 12.29 -2.37
C ARG A 355 -4.21 12.25 -2.99
N ASN A 356 -3.27 13.02 -2.44
CA ASN A 356 -1.87 13.03 -2.88
C ASN A 356 -1.23 11.64 -2.71
N ARG A 357 -0.75 11.08 -3.82
CA ARG A 357 -0.21 9.71 -3.87
C ARG A 357 1.10 9.56 -3.08
N THR A 358 1.91 10.61 -2.96
CA THR A 358 3.14 10.58 -2.16
C THR A 358 2.81 10.48 -0.67
N VAL A 359 1.92 11.36 -0.19
CA VAL A 359 1.49 11.38 1.22
C VAL A 359 0.81 10.07 1.61
N LEU A 360 -0.08 9.54 0.76
CA LEU A 360 -0.77 8.27 1.03
C LEU A 360 0.20 7.06 1.04
N LYS A 361 1.15 6.98 0.11
CA LYS A 361 2.22 5.96 0.16
C LYS A 361 3.10 6.10 1.40
N GLY A 362 3.39 7.33 1.83
CA GLY A 362 4.08 7.60 3.08
C GLY A 362 3.32 7.09 4.29
N ALA A 363 2.00 7.31 4.33
CA ALA A 363 1.13 6.84 5.40
C ALA A 363 0.99 5.31 5.44
N GLU A 364 0.84 4.67 4.28
CA GLU A 364 0.83 3.20 4.14
C GLU A 364 2.15 2.58 4.65
N ARG A 365 3.28 3.18 4.29
CA ARG A 365 4.59 2.78 4.80
C ARG A 365 4.75 3.02 6.30
N ALA A 366 4.26 4.14 6.82
CA ALA A 366 4.27 4.43 8.26
C ALA A 366 3.46 3.38 9.06
N GLN A 367 2.30 2.96 8.54
CA GLN A 367 1.52 1.87 9.13
C GLN A 367 2.27 0.52 9.12
N GLN A 368 3.00 0.22 8.05
CA GLN A 368 3.87 -0.96 7.98
C GLN A 368 5.02 -0.88 9.01
N GLU A 369 5.66 0.29 9.14
CA GLU A 369 6.74 0.51 10.11
C GLU A 369 6.25 0.36 11.57
N ILE A 370 5.05 0.84 11.91
CA ILE A 370 4.43 0.65 13.24
C ILE A 370 4.05 -0.82 13.47
N ALA A 371 3.37 -1.46 12.51
CA ALA A 371 2.90 -2.84 12.63
C ALA A 371 4.07 -3.83 12.79
N GLY A 372 5.13 -3.66 11.99
CA GLY A 372 6.33 -4.49 12.06
C GLY A 372 7.06 -4.40 13.40
N ARG A 373 7.08 -3.23 14.07
CA ARG A 373 7.65 -3.09 15.42
C ARG A 373 6.75 -3.70 16.50
N ALA A 374 5.43 -3.71 16.28
CA ALA A 374 4.46 -4.34 17.17
C ALA A 374 4.29 -5.87 16.94
N GLY A 375 4.97 -6.46 15.95
CA GLY A 375 4.88 -7.90 15.64
C GLY A 375 3.52 -8.35 15.08
N VAL A 376 2.70 -7.41 14.61
CA VAL A 376 1.35 -7.63 14.07
C VAL A 376 1.29 -7.19 12.62
N VAL A 377 0.27 -7.64 11.87
CA VAL A 377 0.07 -7.15 10.50
C VAL A 377 -0.67 -5.81 10.48
N PRO A 378 -0.45 -4.94 9.46
CA PRO A 378 -1.11 -3.62 9.38
C PRO A 378 -2.64 -3.66 9.39
N SER A 379 -3.25 -4.81 9.08
CA SER A 379 -4.69 -5.05 9.27
C SER A 379 -5.14 -5.07 10.73
N GLN A 380 -4.36 -5.64 11.65
CA GLN A 380 -4.71 -5.70 13.08
C GLN A 380 -4.71 -4.31 13.72
N LEU A 381 -3.90 -3.37 13.20
CA LEU A 381 -3.98 -1.97 13.64
C LEU A 381 -5.23 -1.25 13.10
N ARG A 382 -5.69 -1.62 11.90
CA ARG A 382 -6.85 -1.01 11.23
C ARG A 382 -8.20 -1.45 11.81
N GLU A 383 -8.28 -2.65 12.40
CA GLU A 383 -9.52 -3.20 12.95
C GLU A 383 -10.09 -2.39 14.14
N ARG A 384 -9.24 -1.64 14.85
CA ARG A 384 -9.62 -0.85 16.04
C ARG A 384 -10.43 0.42 15.74
N VAL A 385 -10.54 0.83 14.48
CA VAL A 385 -11.20 2.09 14.06
C VAL A 385 -12.24 1.93 12.96
N VAL A 386 -12.81 0.73 12.85
CA VAL A 386 -13.97 0.48 12.00
C VAL A 386 -15.18 1.21 12.58
N PRO A 387 -15.88 2.04 11.80
CA PRO A 387 -17.07 2.71 12.30
C PRO A 387 -18.27 1.74 12.32
N ALA A 388 -19.11 1.82 13.35
CA ALA A 388 -20.37 1.06 13.43
C ALA A 388 -21.41 1.44 12.35
N ALA A 389 -21.19 2.53 11.59
CA ALA A 389 -22.10 3.06 10.57
C ALA A 389 -23.55 3.36 11.05
N GLY A 390 -23.73 3.46 12.38
CA GLY A 390 -25.05 3.59 13.01
C GLY A 390 -25.90 2.32 13.02
N LEU A 391 -25.32 1.15 12.68
CA LEU A 391 -25.99 -0.14 12.81
C LEU A 391 -26.03 -0.60 14.28
N ASP A 392 -27.02 -1.43 14.60
CA ASP A 392 -27.21 -2.13 15.88
C ASP A 392 -26.55 -3.53 15.89
N ALA A 393 -26.77 -4.30 16.97
CA ALA A 393 -26.26 -5.66 17.12
C ALA A 393 -26.93 -6.69 16.17
N GLU A 394 -28.08 -6.34 15.59
CA GLU A 394 -28.77 -7.10 14.53
C GLU A 394 -28.36 -6.63 13.12
N HIS A 395 -27.26 -5.85 13.01
CA HIS A 395 -26.65 -5.39 11.76
C HIS A 395 -27.58 -4.48 10.91
N ARG A 396 -28.52 -3.78 11.56
CA ARG A 396 -29.50 -2.90 10.92
C ARG A 396 -29.53 -1.50 11.57
N ARG A 397 -30.11 -0.54 10.86
CA ARG A 397 -30.45 0.79 11.37
C ARG A 397 -31.81 1.19 10.85
N GLU A 398 -32.76 1.37 11.77
CA GLU A 398 -34.07 1.92 11.46
C GLU A 398 -34.05 3.47 11.60
N VAL A 399 -34.66 4.16 10.64
CA VAL A 399 -34.81 5.62 10.63
C VAL A 399 -36.27 5.94 10.29
N VAL A 400 -37.00 6.53 11.23
CA VAL A 400 -38.36 7.03 10.98
C VAL A 400 -38.28 8.29 10.14
N LEU A 401 -39.02 8.31 9.02
CA LEU A 401 -39.07 9.42 8.08
C LEU A 401 -40.26 10.36 8.40
N PRO A 402 -40.21 11.63 7.97
CA PRO A 402 -41.32 12.59 8.12
C PRO A 402 -42.70 12.10 7.65
N ASP A 403 -42.76 11.20 6.66
CA ASP A 403 -44.02 10.62 6.15
C ASP A 403 -44.58 9.46 7.01
N GLY A 404 -43.99 9.21 8.18
CA GLY A 404 -44.36 8.09 9.06
C GLY A 404 -43.94 6.71 8.57
N SER A 405 -43.18 6.61 7.47
CA SER A 405 -42.55 5.35 7.07
C SER A 405 -41.20 5.15 7.77
N THR A 406 -40.73 3.90 7.88
CA THR A 406 -39.41 3.59 8.43
C THR A 406 -38.47 3.15 7.30
N ALA A 407 -37.36 3.85 7.10
CA ALA A 407 -36.25 3.36 6.29
C ALA A 407 -35.38 2.41 7.13
N VAL A 408 -34.92 1.31 6.53
CA VAL A 408 -34.11 0.29 7.18
C VAL A 408 -32.88 0.02 6.32
N LEU A 409 -31.71 0.47 6.77
CA LEU A 409 -30.42 -0.03 6.28
C LEU A 409 -30.13 -1.33 7.01
N ALA A 410 -29.65 -2.36 6.30
CA ALA A 410 -29.28 -3.63 6.92
C ALA A 410 -28.18 -4.33 6.12
N VAL A 411 -27.34 -5.09 6.82
CA VAL A 411 -26.40 -6.07 6.24
C VAL A 411 -26.98 -7.46 6.47
N ASP A 412 -27.12 -8.24 5.41
CA ASP A 412 -27.60 -9.63 5.51
C ASP A 412 -26.49 -10.62 5.90
N ALA A 413 -26.86 -11.88 6.12
CA ALA A 413 -25.94 -12.96 6.47
C ALA A 413 -24.90 -13.29 5.37
N ALA A 414 -25.10 -12.79 4.14
CA ALA A 414 -24.11 -12.89 3.05
C ALA A 414 -23.19 -11.66 3.00
N GLY A 415 -23.28 -10.72 3.95
CA GLY A 415 -22.46 -9.51 3.99
C GLY A 415 -22.87 -8.44 2.97
N ALA A 416 -24.09 -8.49 2.44
CA ALA A 416 -24.59 -7.53 1.46
C ALA A 416 -25.43 -6.43 2.13
N ALA A 417 -25.05 -5.17 1.91
CA ALA A 417 -25.80 -4.02 2.42
C ALA A 417 -26.98 -3.65 1.52
N SER A 418 -28.16 -3.51 2.12
CA SER A 418 -29.43 -3.14 1.50
C SER A 418 -30.06 -1.93 2.18
N LEU A 419 -30.97 -1.27 1.46
CA LEU A 419 -31.88 -0.24 1.98
C LEU A 419 -33.29 -0.67 1.59
N SER A 420 -34.15 -0.86 2.58
CA SER A 420 -35.58 -1.17 2.39
C SER A 420 -36.43 -0.23 3.23
N PHE A 421 -37.74 -0.21 2.99
CA PHE A 421 -38.67 0.68 3.68
C PHE A 421 -39.85 -0.12 4.22
N ARG A 422 -40.34 0.24 5.41
CA ARG A 422 -41.59 -0.22 6.00
C ARG A 422 -42.56 0.94 5.93
N THR A 423 -43.66 0.80 5.19
CA THR A 423 -44.67 1.88 5.08
C THR A 423 -45.31 2.16 6.44
N ALA A 424 -46.00 3.30 6.58
CA ALA A 424 -46.82 3.61 7.77
C ALA A 424 -47.89 2.53 8.08
N LYS A 425 -48.23 1.66 7.11
CA LYS A 425 -49.11 0.49 7.29
C LYS A 425 -48.34 -0.82 7.54
N GLY A 426 -47.07 -0.76 7.95
CA GLY A 426 -46.23 -1.92 8.28
C GLY A 426 -45.70 -2.74 7.09
N ARG A 427 -46.05 -2.43 5.84
CA ARG A 427 -45.65 -3.24 4.67
C ARG A 427 -44.20 -2.95 4.26
N ARG A 428 -43.37 -4.00 4.16
CA ARG A 428 -41.99 -3.90 3.62
C ARG A 428 -41.98 -3.74 2.10
N VAL A 429 -41.17 -2.82 1.58
CA VAL A 429 -40.93 -2.56 0.16
C VAL A 429 -39.45 -2.24 -0.09
N ALA A 430 -38.92 -2.61 -1.26
CA ALA A 430 -37.51 -2.39 -1.63
C ALA A 430 -37.21 -1.00 -2.22
N SER A 431 -38.24 -0.18 -2.45
CA SER A 431 -38.12 1.17 -2.99
C SER A 431 -38.82 2.18 -2.09
N PRO A 432 -38.38 3.45 -2.04
CA PRO A 432 -39.02 4.47 -1.21
C PRO A 432 -40.52 4.60 -1.56
N PRO A 433 -41.43 4.64 -0.55
CA PRO A 433 -42.84 4.92 -0.76
C PRO A 433 -43.09 6.23 -1.52
N ALA A 434 -44.26 6.37 -2.15
CA ALA A 434 -44.61 7.57 -2.91
C ALA A 434 -44.71 8.83 -2.02
N SER A 435 -45.12 8.67 -0.75
CA SER A 435 -45.12 9.68 0.30
C SER A 435 -43.70 10.11 0.66
N ALA A 436 -42.82 9.17 1.06
CA ALA A 436 -41.41 9.43 1.36
C ALA A 436 -40.64 10.12 0.21
N LYS A 437 -40.99 9.84 -1.07
CA LYS A 437 -40.41 10.54 -2.22
C LYS A 437 -40.80 12.02 -2.34
N ARG A 438 -41.91 12.44 -1.73
CA ARG A 438 -42.42 13.83 -1.72
C ARG A 438 -42.02 14.56 -0.44
N GLU A 439 -42.17 13.90 0.70
CA GLU A 439 -42.08 14.51 2.03
C GLU A 439 -40.74 14.26 2.75
N ALA A 440 -39.97 13.25 2.32
CA ALA A 440 -38.70 12.83 2.94
C ALA A 440 -37.57 12.65 1.90
N ALA A 441 -37.59 13.46 0.82
CA ALA A 441 -36.73 13.26 -0.34
C ALA A 441 -35.23 13.46 -0.02
N ALA A 442 -34.91 14.38 0.89
CA ALA A 442 -33.54 14.69 1.30
C ALA A 442 -32.95 13.57 2.18
N GLU A 443 -33.75 13.06 3.11
CA GLU A 443 -33.43 11.94 4.01
C GLU A 443 -33.21 10.66 3.18
N VAL A 444 -34.11 10.37 2.24
CA VAL A 444 -33.97 9.24 1.31
C VAL A 444 -32.72 9.38 0.43
N ALA A 445 -32.32 10.59 0.05
CA ALA A 445 -31.07 10.83 -0.68
C ALA A 445 -29.84 10.62 0.21
N ALA A 446 -29.86 11.10 1.46
CA ALA A 446 -28.80 10.90 2.44
C ALA A 446 -28.59 9.40 2.75
N LEU A 447 -29.66 8.66 3.04
CA LEU A 447 -29.64 7.22 3.33
C LEU A 447 -29.11 6.39 2.14
N LYS A 448 -29.35 6.83 0.89
CA LYS A 448 -28.71 6.22 -0.30
C LYS A 448 -27.22 6.51 -0.40
N GLY A 449 -26.78 7.68 0.05
CA GLY A 449 -25.37 8.03 0.21
C GLY A 449 -24.69 7.16 1.28
N GLU A 450 -25.31 7.04 2.44
CA GLU A 450 -24.85 6.17 3.54
C GLU A 450 -24.77 4.70 3.11
N LEU A 451 -25.78 4.18 2.39
CA LEU A 451 -25.74 2.83 1.82
C LEU A 451 -24.52 2.61 0.90
N LYS A 452 -24.15 3.63 0.10
CA LYS A 452 -22.98 3.55 -0.79
C LYS A 452 -21.68 3.48 0.00
N GLU A 453 -21.53 4.29 1.06
CA GLU A 453 -20.34 4.24 1.92
C GLU A 453 -20.31 2.97 2.79
N LEU A 454 -21.46 2.44 3.25
CA LEU A 454 -21.55 1.15 3.94
C LEU A 454 -21.12 -0.02 3.03
N ARG A 455 -21.53 -0.03 1.75
CA ARG A 455 -21.05 -1.02 0.77
C ARG A 455 -19.54 -0.94 0.55
N ARG A 456 -19.01 0.28 0.47
CA ARG A 456 -17.57 0.52 0.33
C ARG A 456 -16.80 0.10 1.58
N LEU A 457 -17.36 0.32 2.77
CA LEU A 457 -16.82 -0.14 4.04
C LEU A 457 -16.77 -1.67 4.04
N LEU A 458 -17.90 -2.36 3.83
CA LEU A 458 -17.97 -3.82 3.80
C LEU A 458 -16.97 -4.43 2.81
N ALA A 459 -16.81 -3.86 1.61
CA ALA A 459 -15.80 -4.32 0.65
C ALA A 459 -14.36 -4.18 1.16
N ALA A 460 -14.05 -3.09 1.87
CA ALA A 460 -12.74 -2.90 2.51
C ALA A 460 -12.54 -3.84 3.72
N GLU A 461 -13.59 -4.10 4.49
CA GLU A 461 -13.57 -5.05 5.62
C GLU A 461 -13.40 -6.49 5.14
N ARG A 462 -14.05 -6.90 4.03
CA ARG A 462 -13.82 -8.21 3.39
C ARG A 462 -12.36 -8.40 2.99
N ALA A 463 -11.78 -7.41 2.30
CA ALA A 463 -10.37 -7.45 1.92
C ALA A 463 -9.43 -7.49 3.15
N ARG A 464 -9.78 -6.78 4.24
CA ARG A 464 -9.00 -6.83 5.49
C ARG A 464 -9.07 -8.20 6.15
N LEU A 465 -10.26 -8.79 6.24
CA LEU A 465 -10.46 -10.12 6.81
C LEU A 465 -9.71 -11.19 6.01
N GLU A 466 -9.68 -11.11 4.68
CA GLU A 466 -8.86 -12.03 3.86
C GLU A 466 -7.34 -11.81 4.11
N GLU A 467 -6.88 -10.57 4.27
CA GLU A 467 -5.47 -10.25 4.63
C GLU A 467 -5.10 -10.82 6.02
N LEU A 468 -6.03 -10.79 6.98
CA LEU A 468 -5.87 -11.32 8.34
C LEU A 468 -5.89 -12.85 8.39
N LEU A 469 -6.73 -13.49 7.58
CA LEU A 469 -6.70 -14.94 7.37
C LEU A 469 -5.33 -15.36 6.83
N ALA A 470 -4.87 -14.67 5.76
CA ALA A 470 -3.62 -14.95 5.08
C ALA A 470 -2.39 -14.77 5.98
N SER A 471 -2.42 -13.82 6.93
CA SER A 471 -1.34 -13.64 7.90
C SER A 471 -1.32 -14.69 9.01
N GLY A 472 -2.44 -15.37 9.24
CA GLY A 472 -2.63 -16.23 10.41
C GLY A 472 -2.77 -15.45 11.73
N ALA A 473 -3.25 -14.21 11.67
CA ALA A 473 -3.47 -13.37 12.85
C ALA A 473 -4.37 -14.06 13.89
N SER A 474 -4.05 -13.85 15.17
CA SER A 474 -4.80 -14.33 16.33
C SER A 474 -5.05 -13.20 17.33
N TRP A 475 -6.07 -13.38 18.16
CA TRP A 475 -6.53 -12.47 19.19
C TRP A 475 -6.80 -13.26 20.48
N ASN A 476 -6.86 -12.58 21.63
CA ASN A 476 -7.58 -13.12 22.78
C ASN A 476 -9.10 -13.04 22.53
N GLY A 477 -9.89 -13.86 23.22
CA GLY A 477 -11.33 -13.94 23.01
C GLY A 477 -12.08 -12.63 23.30
N ALA A 478 -11.60 -11.80 24.23
CA ALA A 478 -12.20 -10.49 24.52
C ALA A 478 -12.03 -9.49 23.37
N ASP A 479 -10.82 -9.41 22.79
CA ASP A 479 -10.53 -8.61 21.60
C ASP A 479 -11.29 -9.16 20.38
N TRP A 480 -11.33 -10.48 20.19
CA TRP A 480 -12.12 -11.11 19.13
C TRP A 480 -13.61 -10.77 19.24
N GLN A 481 -14.20 -10.92 20.43
CA GLN A 481 -15.61 -10.62 20.65
C GLN A 481 -15.90 -9.14 20.34
N ARG A 482 -15.12 -8.21 20.91
CA ARG A 482 -15.32 -6.76 20.73
C ARG A 482 -15.11 -6.28 19.30
N LEU A 483 -14.10 -6.79 18.61
CA LEU A 483 -13.67 -6.31 17.29
C LEU A 483 -14.41 -7.00 16.14
N TYR A 484 -14.90 -8.22 16.36
CA TYR A 484 -15.54 -9.06 15.36
C TYR A 484 -16.98 -9.44 15.74
N ALA A 485 -17.19 -10.28 16.75
CA ALA A 485 -18.48 -10.92 16.99
C ALA A 485 -19.62 -9.93 17.34
N ASP A 486 -19.34 -8.97 18.22
CA ASP A 486 -20.28 -7.93 18.67
C ASP A 486 -20.27 -6.68 17.78
N HIS A 487 -19.35 -6.57 16.81
CA HIS A 487 -19.19 -5.35 16.02
C HIS A 487 -20.36 -5.17 15.01
N PRO A 488 -21.11 -4.04 15.02
CA PRO A 488 -22.31 -3.87 14.17
C PRO A 488 -22.12 -4.04 12.66
N VAL A 489 -20.99 -3.60 12.09
CA VAL A 489 -20.64 -3.85 10.66
C VAL A 489 -19.90 -5.18 10.45
N VAL A 490 -18.75 -5.36 11.10
CA VAL A 490 -17.86 -6.53 10.85
C VAL A 490 -18.49 -7.85 11.31
N GLY A 491 -19.33 -7.85 12.35
CA GLY A 491 -19.96 -9.05 12.88
C GLY A 491 -20.82 -9.80 11.88
N ALA A 492 -21.48 -9.10 10.94
CA ALA A 492 -22.21 -9.73 9.86
C ALA A 492 -21.29 -10.57 8.94
N LEU A 493 -20.05 -10.10 8.72
CA LEU A 493 -19.03 -10.85 7.96
C LEU A 493 -18.37 -11.94 8.81
N ALA A 494 -18.10 -11.65 10.09
CA ALA A 494 -17.45 -12.59 11.00
C ALA A 494 -18.29 -13.85 11.27
N LYS A 495 -19.63 -13.70 11.37
CA LYS A 495 -20.59 -14.80 11.54
C LYS A 495 -20.72 -15.69 10.29
N ALA A 496 -20.24 -15.25 9.14
CA ALA A 496 -20.21 -16.03 7.89
C ALA A 496 -18.83 -16.70 7.63
N LEU A 497 -17.92 -16.65 8.61
CA LEU A 497 -16.57 -17.22 8.55
C LEU A 497 -16.40 -18.34 9.58
N LEU A 498 -15.47 -19.24 9.28
CA LEU A 498 -15.01 -20.28 10.20
C LEU A 498 -13.90 -19.73 11.10
N TRP A 499 -14.05 -19.92 12.40
CA TRP A 499 -13.05 -19.54 13.39
C TRP A 499 -12.53 -20.79 14.09
N GLU A 500 -11.34 -20.68 14.65
CA GLU A 500 -10.77 -21.70 15.51
C GLU A 500 -10.34 -21.08 16.84
N VAL A 501 -10.71 -21.74 17.94
CA VAL A 501 -10.42 -21.33 19.33
C VAL A 501 -9.55 -22.37 20.02
N ARG A 502 -8.62 -21.91 20.85
CA ARG A 502 -7.82 -22.71 21.77
C ARG A 502 -7.99 -22.16 23.20
N PRO A 503 -8.51 -22.95 24.15
CA PRO A 503 -8.62 -22.58 25.56
C PRO A 503 -7.27 -22.20 26.16
N SER A 504 -7.27 -21.18 27.02
CA SER A 504 -6.09 -20.77 27.80
C SER A 504 -5.57 -21.87 28.72
N ASP A 505 -6.46 -22.70 29.26
CA ASP A 505 -6.16 -23.74 30.25
C ASP A 505 -5.22 -24.85 29.72
N LEU A 506 -4.99 -24.88 28.40
CA LEU A 506 -4.03 -25.79 27.74
C LEU A 506 -2.61 -25.20 27.62
N ASP A 507 -2.43 -23.88 27.79
CA ASP A 507 -1.10 -23.24 27.73
C ASP A 507 -0.30 -23.42 29.04
N ASP A 508 -0.99 -23.56 30.19
CA ASP A 508 -0.36 -23.76 31.50
C ASP A 508 0.24 -25.18 31.69
N ALA A 509 -0.15 -26.15 30.84
CA ALA A 509 0.25 -27.55 30.99
C ALA A 509 1.58 -27.93 30.29
N GLY A 510 2.23 -27.03 29.55
CA GLY A 510 3.29 -27.43 28.61
C GLY A 510 4.26 -26.35 28.13
N HIS A 511 4.84 -25.54 29.01
CA HIS A 511 5.88 -24.58 28.61
C HIS A 511 7.29 -25.21 28.48
N SER A 512 7.54 -25.96 27.39
CA SER A 512 8.88 -26.09 26.83
C SER A 512 8.92 -26.50 25.34
N GLN A 513 9.52 -25.62 24.54
CA GLN A 513 10.08 -25.82 23.19
C GLN A 513 9.13 -26.04 21.98
N ASP A 514 9.14 -25.02 21.12
CA ASP A 514 9.33 -25.08 19.65
C ASP A 514 8.69 -26.25 18.85
N VAL A 515 7.48 -26.01 18.34
CA VAL A 515 6.81 -26.91 17.37
C VAL A 515 6.95 -26.36 15.96
N THR A 516 8.16 -26.52 15.39
CA THR A 516 8.45 -26.26 13.97
C THR A 516 8.92 -27.51 13.21
N ALA A 517 8.38 -28.69 13.55
CA ALA A 517 8.45 -29.87 12.68
C ALA A 517 7.36 -30.91 12.98
N ARG A 518 6.46 -31.15 12.01
CA ARG A 518 5.87 -32.48 11.80
C ARG A 518 6.18 -32.93 10.38
N ARG A 519 7.11 -33.87 10.25
CA ARG A 519 7.50 -34.53 8.99
C ARG A 519 6.88 -35.93 9.00
N PRO A 520 6.24 -36.43 7.93
CA PRO A 520 5.82 -37.82 7.88
C PRO A 520 7.06 -38.73 7.87
N GLU A 521 7.06 -39.76 8.71
CA GLU A 521 8.20 -40.68 8.81
C GLU A 521 8.30 -41.59 7.59
N ALA A 522 9.50 -41.66 7.00
CA ALA A 522 9.85 -42.67 6.01
C ALA A 522 10.68 -43.76 6.67
N GLN A 523 10.25 -45.02 6.54
CA GLN A 523 10.97 -46.18 7.07
C GLN A 523 12.39 -46.25 6.48
N THR A 524 13.40 -46.41 7.33
CA THR A 524 14.79 -46.61 6.92
C THR A 524 15.36 -47.88 7.55
N GLY A 525 15.89 -48.76 6.70
CA GLY A 525 16.70 -49.91 7.12
C GLY A 525 18.12 -49.50 7.54
N PRO A 526 18.88 -50.38 8.20
CA PRO A 526 20.13 -50.02 8.87
C PRO A 526 21.29 -49.83 7.89
N GLY A 527 22.05 -48.74 8.06
CA GLY A 527 23.36 -48.56 7.41
C GLY A 527 24.51 -49.08 8.29
N PRO A 528 25.77 -48.91 7.83
CA PRO A 528 26.90 -48.93 8.76
C PRO A 528 27.92 -47.78 8.57
N GLY A 529 28.51 -47.33 9.68
CA GLY A 529 29.95 -47.02 9.78
C GLY A 529 30.45 -45.63 9.34
N PRO A 530 30.92 -44.77 10.27
CA PRO A 530 31.51 -43.46 9.94
C PRO A 530 33.02 -43.32 10.24
N ARG A 531 33.62 -42.27 9.64
CA ARG A 531 34.85 -41.51 10.04
C ARG A 531 36.22 -41.85 9.42
N SER A 532 36.75 -40.87 8.67
CA SER A 532 37.98 -40.09 8.96
C SER A 532 37.86 -38.75 8.19
N ARG A 533 38.06 -37.54 8.77
CA ARG A 533 39.33 -36.87 9.17
C ARG A 533 40.41 -37.00 8.07
N THR A 534 41.05 -35.93 7.56
CA THR A 534 41.46 -34.65 8.22
C THR A 534 41.87 -33.56 7.20
N THR A 535 41.81 -32.27 7.60
CA THR A 535 42.70 -31.12 7.18
C THR A 535 42.79 -30.69 5.69
N ASN A 536 43.06 -29.42 5.31
CA ASN A 536 43.11 -28.12 6.01
C ASN A 536 43.00 -26.94 5.01
N HIS A 537 42.72 -25.73 5.55
CA HIS A 537 43.01 -24.36 5.05
C HIS A 537 43.17 -24.09 3.53
N ALA A 538 42.32 -23.30 2.87
CA ALA A 538 42.00 -21.86 3.07
C ALA A 538 42.94 -20.86 2.36
N THR A 539 42.38 -20.08 1.42
CA THR A 539 42.73 -18.66 1.23
C THR A 539 41.54 -17.88 0.68
N ARG A 540 41.37 -16.62 1.09
CA ARG A 540 40.32 -15.68 0.63
C ARG A 540 40.82 -14.83 -0.56
N PRO A 541 39.92 -14.17 -1.31
CA PRO A 541 40.21 -13.69 -2.66
C PRO A 541 40.83 -12.29 -2.71
N HIS A 542 41.41 -11.95 -3.86
CA HIS A 542 41.64 -10.56 -4.26
C HIS A 542 40.91 -10.24 -5.57
N ALA A 543 40.39 -9.02 -5.64
CA ALA A 543 39.62 -8.49 -6.76
C ALA A 543 40.50 -7.70 -7.74
N GLN A 544 40.09 -7.66 -9.01
CA GLN A 544 40.28 -6.62 -10.04
C GLN A 544 39.68 -7.18 -11.34
N ALA A 545 39.31 -6.46 -12.38
CA ALA A 545 38.91 -5.07 -12.65
C ALA A 545 38.63 -5.02 -14.18
N ARG A 546 37.99 -3.97 -14.69
CA ARG A 546 37.58 -3.89 -16.10
C ARG A 546 38.70 -3.48 -17.06
N ALA A 547 38.87 -4.23 -18.15
CA ALA A 547 39.22 -3.82 -19.52
C ALA A 547 39.19 -5.10 -20.39
N GLY A 548 38.96 -5.12 -21.71
CA GLY A 548 38.61 -4.07 -22.67
C GLY A 548 38.72 -4.65 -24.09
N THR A 549 37.75 -4.34 -24.98
CA THR A 549 37.82 -4.38 -26.46
C THR A 549 38.92 -5.20 -27.17
N GLY A 550 38.54 -6.22 -27.98
CA GLY A 550 39.47 -6.88 -28.91
C GLY A 550 38.75 -7.83 -29.88
N ALA A 551 38.91 -7.62 -31.19
CA ALA A 551 38.09 -8.17 -32.26
C ALA A 551 38.48 -9.58 -32.78
N ALA A 552 37.47 -10.24 -33.35
CA ALA A 552 37.48 -11.02 -34.60
C ALA A 552 38.12 -12.42 -34.73
N ALA A 553 37.48 -13.21 -35.62
CA ALA A 553 37.93 -14.44 -36.28
C ALA A 553 38.12 -15.68 -35.39
N GLN A 554 37.92 -16.92 -35.85
CA GLN A 554 37.14 -17.54 -36.95
C GLN A 554 37.08 -19.06 -36.62
N ASN A 555 36.19 -19.83 -37.26
CA ASN A 555 36.28 -21.28 -37.55
C ASN A 555 36.92 -22.23 -36.48
N ASP A 556 36.27 -23.28 -35.99
CA ASP A 556 35.94 -24.47 -36.78
C ASP A 556 35.02 -25.45 -36.03
N THR A 557 34.22 -26.20 -36.80
CA THR A 557 33.53 -27.43 -36.36
C THR A 557 34.27 -28.62 -36.99
N PRO A 558 34.46 -29.73 -36.26
CA PRO A 558 33.72 -30.96 -36.60
C PRO A 558 33.13 -31.62 -35.32
N ALA A 559 31.90 -32.13 -35.31
CA ALA A 559 31.34 -33.24 -36.09
C ALA A 559 31.91 -34.63 -35.69
N GLY A 560 31.03 -35.55 -35.27
CA GLY A 560 31.33 -36.90 -34.79
C GLY A 560 30.22 -37.45 -33.89
N THR A 561 29.08 -37.90 -34.44
CA THR A 561 28.73 -39.34 -34.64
C THR A 561 28.61 -40.12 -33.32
N GLY A 562 27.39 -40.44 -32.85
CA GLY A 562 26.67 -41.70 -33.17
C GLY A 562 26.73 -42.66 -31.96
N ALA A 563 25.84 -43.61 -31.71
CA ALA A 563 24.62 -44.02 -32.42
C ALA A 563 23.57 -44.62 -31.45
N GLU A 564 22.36 -44.75 -32.01
CA GLU A 564 21.20 -45.57 -31.67
C GLU A 564 21.45 -47.01 -31.16
N ALA A 565 20.58 -47.46 -30.23
CA ALA A 565 19.85 -48.75 -30.19
C ALA A 565 19.05 -48.79 -28.86
N GLN A 566 17.72 -48.70 -28.84
CA GLN A 566 16.67 -49.68 -29.17
C GLN A 566 16.51 -50.88 -28.18
N ASN A 567 15.29 -50.96 -27.64
CA ASN A 567 14.52 -52.10 -27.13
C ASN A 567 15.17 -53.12 -26.16
N ASP A 568 14.49 -53.38 -25.04
CA ASP A 568 13.57 -54.53 -25.01
C ASP A 568 12.61 -54.54 -23.80
N THR A 569 11.41 -55.09 -24.03
CA THR A 569 10.50 -55.61 -23.00
C THR A 569 10.38 -57.11 -23.25
N PRO A 570 10.20 -57.96 -22.23
CA PRO A 570 8.89 -58.60 -22.16
C PRO A 570 8.34 -58.91 -20.75
N ALA A 571 7.04 -59.18 -20.77
CA ALA A 571 6.12 -59.55 -19.71
C ALA A 571 6.47 -60.76 -18.80
N GLY A 572 5.76 -60.85 -17.67
CA GLY A 572 4.91 -62.04 -17.44
C GLY A 572 4.77 -62.58 -16.00
N ILE A 573 3.53 -62.98 -15.66
CA ILE A 573 3.15 -63.93 -14.57
C ILE A 573 3.36 -63.35 -13.13
N GLY A 574 2.56 -63.56 -12.07
CA GLY A 574 1.35 -64.37 -11.76
C GLY A 574 1.52 -65.00 -10.35
N ALA A 575 0.51 -65.31 -9.52
CA ALA A 575 -0.95 -65.08 -9.54
C ALA A 575 -1.55 -65.46 -8.14
N GLN A 576 -2.86 -65.24 -7.89
CA GLN A 576 -3.67 -65.78 -6.75
C GLN A 576 -3.34 -65.25 -5.32
N ALA A 577 -4.18 -65.38 -4.27
CA ALA A 577 -5.65 -65.40 -4.10
C ALA A 577 -6.00 -65.44 -2.57
N ARG A 578 -7.27 -65.14 -2.19
CA ARG A 578 -7.90 -65.39 -0.84
C ARG A 578 -7.33 -64.53 0.32
N THR A 579 -8.03 -64.18 1.40
CA THR A 579 -9.42 -64.31 1.95
C THR A 579 -9.56 -63.16 2.96
N GLY A 580 -10.70 -62.53 3.28
CA GLY A 580 -12.05 -63.05 3.48
C GLY A 580 -12.34 -63.17 4.98
N ALA A 581 -12.95 -62.14 5.60
CA ALA A 581 -13.63 -62.21 6.90
C ALA A 581 -14.53 -60.97 7.14
N GLN A 582 -15.84 -61.19 7.27
CA GLN A 582 -16.79 -60.26 7.88
C GLN A 582 -17.01 -60.67 9.35
N ALA A 583 -17.35 -59.72 10.22
CA ALA A 583 -18.16 -59.98 11.41
C ALA A 583 -18.98 -58.72 11.73
N GLN A 584 -20.26 -58.93 12.06
CA GLN A 584 -21.25 -57.90 12.40
C GLN A 584 -21.54 -57.90 13.90
N ASP A 585 -22.37 -56.93 14.33
CA ASP A 585 -23.19 -56.92 15.54
C ASP A 585 -22.44 -56.83 16.88
N GLN A 586 -22.91 -56.06 17.87
CA GLN A 586 -24.30 -56.04 18.33
C GLN A 586 -24.66 -54.71 19.02
N ALA A 587 -25.94 -54.34 18.99
CA ALA A 587 -26.48 -53.24 19.78
C ALA A 587 -26.92 -53.72 21.17
N ALA A 588 -26.78 -52.86 22.17
CA ALA A 588 -27.47 -52.97 23.45
C ALA A 588 -28.21 -51.66 23.73
N ASN A 589 -29.47 -51.78 24.13
CA ASN A 589 -30.39 -50.68 24.39
C ASN A 589 -30.70 -50.72 25.89
N ASP A 590 -30.60 -49.60 26.60
CA ASP A 590 -31.05 -49.55 28.00
C ASP A 590 -31.63 -48.17 28.34
N THR A 591 -32.76 -48.19 29.04
CA THR A 591 -33.58 -47.02 29.39
C THR A 591 -33.55 -46.79 30.90
N GLY A 592 -33.36 -45.55 31.37
CA GLY A 592 -33.41 -45.26 32.80
C GLY A 592 -33.32 -43.78 33.18
N ASP A 593 -34.49 -43.17 33.38
CA ASP A 593 -34.88 -42.06 34.27
C ASP A 593 -33.94 -40.92 34.67
N ALA A 594 -34.54 -39.72 34.69
CA ALA A 594 -33.94 -38.47 35.15
C ALA A 594 -33.93 -38.31 36.69
N LYS A 595 -32.95 -37.57 37.20
CA LYS A 595 -33.01 -36.85 38.48
C LYS A 595 -32.09 -35.62 38.46
N ASP A 596 -32.61 -34.48 38.89
CA ASP A 596 -31.87 -33.22 39.05
C ASP A 596 -30.83 -33.30 40.17
N GLN A 597 -29.66 -32.68 39.97
CA GLN A 597 -28.90 -31.99 41.03
C GLN A 597 -28.11 -30.79 40.45
N ASP A 598 -28.30 -29.63 41.08
CA ASP A 598 -27.55 -28.40 40.80
C ASP A 598 -26.12 -28.43 41.38
N GLY A 599 -25.19 -27.82 40.64
CA GLY A 599 -23.84 -27.50 41.12
C GLY A 599 -22.98 -26.93 39.99
N PRO A 600 -22.19 -25.85 40.20
CA PRO A 600 -21.42 -25.21 39.14
C PRO A 600 -20.14 -26.02 38.83
N GLY A 601 -20.31 -27.18 38.20
CA GLY A 601 -19.21 -27.99 37.68
C GLY A 601 -18.52 -27.28 36.52
N THR A 602 -17.18 -27.35 36.50
CA THR A 602 -16.35 -26.95 35.37
C THR A 602 -16.70 -27.80 34.15
N GLY A 603 -17.53 -27.24 33.26
CA GLY A 603 -18.05 -27.95 32.09
C GLY A 603 -16.94 -28.41 31.16
N ALA A 604 -16.73 -29.73 31.08
CA ALA A 604 -15.80 -30.33 30.13
C ALA A 604 -16.21 -29.98 28.68
N ARG A 605 -15.34 -29.28 27.95
CA ARG A 605 -15.63 -28.82 26.57
C ARG A 605 -15.61 -30.01 25.59
N GLY A 606 -16.77 -30.64 25.39
CA GLY A 606 -16.95 -31.86 24.58
C GLY A 606 -16.96 -31.67 23.06
N GLY A 607 -16.00 -30.94 22.50
CA GLY A 607 -15.83 -30.78 21.05
C GLY A 607 -14.66 -31.59 20.49
N ARG A 608 -14.72 -32.02 19.23
CA ARG A 608 -13.62 -32.78 18.60
C ARG A 608 -12.45 -31.85 18.27
N ALA A 609 -11.31 -32.06 18.92
CA ALA A 609 -10.10 -31.27 18.66
C ALA A 609 -9.57 -31.52 17.24
N GLY A 610 -9.41 -30.45 16.45
CA GLY A 610 -8.39 -30.44 15.40
C GLY A 610 -7.02 -30.69 16.05
N GLY A 611 -6.16 -31.47 15.39
CA GLY A 611 -5.12 -32.32 16.00
C GLY A 611 -4.01 -31.71 16.88
N ASP A 612 -4.13 -30.43 17.25
CA ASP A 612 -3.25 -29.67 18.16
C ASP A 612 -4.06 -28.86 19.21
N GLY A 613 -5.26 -29.32 19.60
CA GLY A 613 -6.08 -28.68 20.65
C GLY A 613 -6.82 -27.41 20.19
N TRP A 614 -7.23 -27.36 18.92
CA TRP A 614 -8.05 -26.26 18.38
C TRP A 614 -9.46 -26.76 18.06
N TRP A 615 -10.48 -25.99 18.44
CA TRP A 615 -11.88 -26.24 18.13
C TRP A 615 -12.35 -25.29 17.03
N VAL A 616 -12.98 -25.82 15.98
CA VAL A 616 -13.39 -25.06 14.80
C VAL A 616 -14.91 -24.88 14.79
N GLY A 617 -15.40 -23.70 14.43
CA GLY A 617 -16.82 -23.51 14.22
C GLY A 617 -17.24 -22.14 13.67
N VAL A 618 -18.54 -22.02 13.41
CA VAL A 618 -19.22 -20.77 13.05
C VAL A 618 -19.63 -20.03 14.33
N PRO A 619 -19.45 -18.69 14.44
CA PRO A 619 -19.83 -17.94 15.64
C PRO A 619 -21.35 -17.86 15.82
N GLU A 620 -21.86 -18.49 16.88
CA GLU A 620 -23.26 -18.47 17.27
C GLU A 620 -23.41 -17.90 18.68
N ARG A 621 -24.54 -17.22 18.93
CA ARG A 621 -24.77 -16.49 20.18
C ARG A 621 -25.43 -17.39 21.22
N ALA A 622 -24.79 -17.57 22.37
CA ALA A 622 -25.25 -18.42 23.46
C ALA A 622 -25.51 -17.55 24.72
N GLY A 623 -26.76 -17.13 24.90
CA GLY A 623 -27.13 -16.19 25.97
C GLY A 623 -26.40 -14.85 25.82
N ALA A 624 -25.59 -14.51 26.83
CA ALA A 624 -24.74 -13.30 26.82
C ALA A 624 -23.37 -13.52 26.16
N GLY A 625 -22.97 -14.76 25.87
CA GLY A 625 -21.66 -15.11 25.31
C GLY A 625 -21.72 -15.66 23.89
N TRP A 626 -20.59 -16.18 23.43
CA TRP A 626 -20.38 -16.74 22.10
C TRP A 626 -19.89 -18.18 22.16
N VAL A 627 -20.39 -19.00 21.24
CA VAL A 627 -19.89 -20.37 20.97
C VAL A 627 -19.44 -20.46 19.51
N LEU A 628 -18.50 -21.36 19.25
CA LEU A 628 -18.20 -21.84 17.90
C LEU A 628 -18.98 -23.15 17.68
N ALA A 629 -19.96 -23.11 16.77
CA ALA A 629 -20.73 -24.28 16.37
C ALA A 629 -19.96 -25.09 15.31
N GLY A 630 -19.59 -26.32 15.65
CA GLY A 630 -18.85 -27.26 14.82
C GLY A 630 -19.71 -27.94 13.75
N ALA A 631 -19.05 -28.51 12.73
CA ALA A 631 -19.70 -29.27 11.66
C ALA A 631 -20.24 -30.64 12.11
N ASP A 632 -19.89 -31.08 13.33
CA ASP A 632 -20.42 -32.27 14.01
C ASP A 632 -21.59 -31.94 14.96
N GLY A 633 -22.06 -30.69 14.97
CA GLY A 633 -23.11 -30.21 15.88
C GLY A 633 -22.62 -29.87 17.30
N THR A 634 -21.33 -29.99 17.59
CA THR A 634 -20.77 -29.55 18.89
C THR A 634 -20.77 -28.01 19.00
N ALA A 635 -20.82 -27.48 20.22
CA ALA A 635 -20.75 -26.04 20.48
C ALA A 635 -19.65 -25.76 21.51
N THR A 636 -18.62 -25.03 21.12
CA THR A 636 -17.47 -24.73 21.98
C THR A 636 -17.52 -23.27 22.46
N PRO A 637 -17.69 -23.00 23.77
CA PRO A 637 -17.65 -21.63 24.30
C PRO A 637 -16.31 -20.94 24.03
N VAL A 638 -16.37 -19.63 23.75
CA VAL A 638 -15.20 -18.74 23.65
C VAL A 638 -15.13 -17.88 24.91
N THR A 639 -14.06 -18.03 25.70
CA THR A 639 -13.81 -17.20 26.88
C THR A 639 -12.92 -15.99 26.56
N ALA A 640 -12.91 -15.00 27.44
CA ALA A 640 -12.10 -13.79 27.29
C ALA A 640 -10.59 -14.06 27.14
N ALA A 641 -10.08 -15.15 27.75
CA ALA A 641 -8.67 -15.52 27.77
C ALA A 641 -8.27 -16.51 26.66
N ASP A 642 -9.23 -17.17 26.02
CA ASP A 642 -8.97 -18.13 24.95
C ASP A 642 -8.25 -17.44 23.76
N THR A 643 -7.39 -18.18 23.05
CA THR A 643 -6.80 -17.68 21.78
C THR A 643 -7.75 -18.00 20.62
N VAL A 644 -8.15 -16.99 19.85
CA VAL A 644 -9.03 -17.13 18.69
C VAL A 644 -8.29 -16.69 17.42
N ARG A 645 -8.48 -17.41 16.31
CA ARG A 645 -8.03 -17.00 14.97
C ARG A 645 -8.99 -17.49 13.89
N MET A 646 -8.86 -17.00 12.66
CA MET A 646 -9.64 -17.56 11.55
C MET A 646 -9.07 -18.91 11.12
N TRP A 647 -9.96 -19.88 10.93
CA TRP A 647 -9.61 -21.23 10.47
C TRP A 647 -9.11 -21.20 9.03
N HIS A 648 -8.10 -21.99 8.72
CA HIS A 648 -7.47 -22.04 7.40
C HIS A 648 -7.21 -23.49 6.97
N PRO A 649 -7.60 -23.91 5.75
CA PRO A 649 -7.56 -25.33 5.36
C PRO A 649 -6.16 -25.97 5.36
N LEU A 650 -5.10 -25.18 5.20
CA LEU A 650 -3.70 -25.64 5.37
C LEU A 650 -3.41 -26.25 6.77
N ARG A 651 -4.19 -25.89 7.80
CA ARG A 651 -4.01 -26.38 9.19
C ARG A 651 -4.91 -27.57 9.53
N ALA A 652 -5.75 -28.02 8.61
CA ALA A 652 -6.79 -29.02 8.86
C ALA A 652 -6.53 -30.30 8.05
N ALA A 653 -7.02 -31.45 8.53
CA ALA A 653 -6.95 -32.68 7.74
C ALA A 653 -7.91 -32.59 6.54
N ALA A 654 -7.62 -33.33 5.47
CA ALA A 654 -8.46 -33.33 4.27
C ALA A 654 -9.93 -33.73 4.56
N ALA A 655 -10.15 -34.60 5.55
CA ALA A 655 -11.48 -34.97 6.03
C ALA A 655 -12.23 -33.78 6.66
N ASP A 656 -11.57 -33.01 7.53
CA ASP A 656 -12.16 -31.83 8.18
C ASP A 656 -12.49 -30.73 7.16
N VAL A 657 -11.59 -30.52 6.19
CA VAL A 657 -11.83 -29.59 5.08
C VAL A 657 -13.03 -30.05 4.23
N ALA A 658 -13.15 -31.35 3.97
CA ALA A 658 -14.27 -31.91 3.21
C ALA A 658 -15.61 -31.78 3.97
N ALA A 659 -15.61 -32.00 5.28
CA ALA A 659 -16.76 -31.81 6.16
C ALA A 659 -17.20 -30.34 6.19
N TRP A 660 -16.28 -29.41 6.44
CA TRP A 660 -16.59 -27.97 6.45
C TRP A 660 -17.11 -27.45 5.10
N ARG A 661 -16.61 -27.95 3.98
CA ARG A 661 -17.14 -27.60 2.64
C ARG A 661 -18.55 -28.11 2.41
N THR A 662 -18.89 -29.28 2.95
CA THR A 662 -20.27 -29.80 2.94
C THR A 662 -21.15 -28.93 3.82
N GLU A 663 -20.77 -28.67 5.08
CA GLU A 663 -21.53 -27.86 6.03
C GLU A 663 -21.81 -26.42 5.53
N VAL A 664 -20.79 -25.76 4.97
CA VAL A 664 -20.92 -24.43 4.33
C VAL A 664 -21.90 -24.45 3.15
N THR A 665 -22.00 -25.57 2.44
CA THR A 665 -22.93 -25.73 1.32
C THR A 665 -24.35 -26.04 1.81
N ASP A 666 -24.50 -26.90 2.81
CA ASP A 666 -25.79 -27.35 3.33
C ASP A 666 -26.51 -26.29 4.17
N ARG A 667 -25.77 -25.46 4.92
CA ARG A 667 -26.31 -24.27 5.61
C ARG A 667 -26.59 -23.08 4.68
N GLU A 668 -26.29 -23.19 3.37
CA GLU A 668 -26.22 -22.06 2.43
C GLU A 668 -25.40 -20.86 2.98
N LEU A 669 -24.30 -21.14 3.69
CA LEU A 669 -23.47 -20.14 4.36
C LEU A 669 -22.53 -19.47 3.34
N ARG A 670 -22.95 -18.36 2.73
CA ARG A 670 -22.09 -17.64 1.78
C ARG A 670 -20.93 -16.95 2.50
N GLN A 671 -19.72 -17.48 2.32
CA GLN A 671 -18.52 -16.91 2.90
C GLN A 671 -18.12 -15.59 2.22
N PRO A 672 -17.70 -14.56 2.98
CA PRO A 672 -17.23 -13.27 2.45
C PRO A 672 -16.05 -13.36 1.45
N PHE A 673 -15.28 -14.45 1.52
CA PHE A 673 -14.22 -14.82 0.59
C PHE A 673 -14.06 -16.35 0.65
N LYS A 674 -13.28 -16.92 -0.26
CA LYS A 674 -12.91 -18.35 -0.23
C LYS A 674 -12.11 -18.69 1.04
N GLN A 675 -12.75 -19.38 1.99
CA GLN A 675 -12.13 -19.90 3.21
C GLN A 675 -12.18 -21.45 3.25
N ALA A 676 -13.38 -22.05 3.29
CA ALA A 676 -13.55 -23.50 3.18
C ALA A 676 -13.13 -24.01 1.79
N PHE A 677 -13.42 -23.21 0.76
CA PHE A 677 -12.99 -23.45 -0.62
C PHE A 677 -11.75 -22.60 -0.97
N ARG A 678 -10.81 -22.44 -0.03
CA ARG A 678 -9.53 -21.78 -0.29
C ARG A 678 -8.53 -22.76 -0.90
N GLU A 679 -7.83 -22.29 -1.92
CA GLU A 679 -6.75 -23.01 -2.58
C GLU A 679 -5.50 -23.11 -1.67
N VAL A 680 -4.98 -24.31 -1.46
CA VAL A 680 -3.79 -24.57 -0.62
C VAL A 680 -2.60 -25.01 -1.48
N TYR A 681 -1.41 -24.45 -1.23
CA TYR A 681 -0.19 -24.79 -1.94
C TYR A 681 0.87 -25.30 -0.96
N LEU A 682 1.01 -26.62 -0.89
CA LEU A 682 2.10 -27.28 -0.17
C LEU A 682 3.41 -27.18 -0.98
N LEU A 683 4.55 -27.22 -0.28
CA LEU A 683 5.86 -27.38 -0.89
C LEU A 683 5.96 -28.76 -1.55
N THR A 684 6.42 -28.81 -2.80
CA THR A 684 6.57 -30.08 -3.54
C THR A 684 8.02 -30.57 -3.54
N PRO A 685 8.29 -31.89 -3.69
CA PRO A 685 9.66 -32.41 -3.78
C PRO A 685 10.50 -31.79 -4.91
N ALA A 686 9.84 -31.37 -6.01
CA ALA A 686 10.51 -30.66 -7.09
C ALA A 686 10.98 -29.24 -6.68
N GLU A 687 10.22 -28.56 -5.81
CA GLU A 687 10.57 -27.25 -5.26
C GLU A 687 11.57 -27.34 -4.11
N GLU A 688 11.56 -28.44 -3.34
CA GLU A 688 12.66 -28.77 -2.41
C GLU A 688 13.99 -28.95 -3.18
N ALA A 689 13.96 -29.62 -4.33
CA ALA A 689 15.13 -29.84 -5.17
C ALA A 689 15.63 -28.56 -5.89
N THR A 690 14.76 -27.63 -6.30
CA THR A 690 15.19 -26.34 -6.88
C THR A 690 15.68 -25.35 -5.82
N GLY A 691 15.24 -25.50 -4.56
CA GLY A 691 15.73 -24.76 -3.40
C GLY A 691 15.30 -23.29 -3.34
N GLY A 692 15.77 -22.45 -4.26
CA GLY A 692 15.63 -20.98 -4.18
C GLY A 692 14.42 -20.36 -4.90
N TYR A 693 13.67 -21.13 -5.68
CA TYR A 693 12.54 -20.63 -6.46
C TYR A 693 11.53 -21.73 -6.84
N SER A 694 10.28 -21.33 -7.07
CA SER A 694 9.24 -22.19 -7.65
C SER A 694 9.04 -21.87 -9.13
N ASN A 695 8.95 -22.92 -9.95
CA ASN A 695 8.61 -22.87 -11.37
C ASN A 695 7.11 -23.15 -11.65
N ARG A 696 6.27 -23.29 -10.61
CA ARG A 696 4.87 -23.76 -10.71
C ARG A 696 3.99 -22.95 -11.67
N PHE A 697 4.39 -21.72 -11.96
CA PHE A 697 3.68 -20.78 -12.84
C PHE A 697 4.53 -20.31 -14.03
N ALA A 698 5.75 -20.82 -14.23
CA ALA A 698 6.64 -20.36 -15.30
C ALA A 698 6.12 -20.76 -16.70
N GLY A 699 6.48 -19.97 -17.72
CA GLY A 699 6.17 -20.26 -19.13
C GLY A 699 4.73 -19.99 -19.57
N ARG A 700 3.88 -19.38 -18.74
CA ARG A 700 2.49 -19.05 -19.14
C ARG A 700 2.47 -17.67 -19.80
N VAL A 701 1.91 -17.58 -21.01
CA VAL A 701 1.76 -16.31 -21.74
C VAL A 701 0.54 -15.55 -21.23
N LEU A 702 0.76 -14.33 -20.74
CA LEU A 702 -0.22 -13.47 -20.10
C LEU A 702 -0.41 -12.17 -20.88
N ARG A 703 -1.61 -11.60 -20.84
CA ARG A 703 -1.87 -10.21 -21.23
C ARG A 703 -1.27 -9.27 -20.20
N PHE A 704 -0.18 -8.59 -20.53
CA PHE A 704 0.63 -7.86 -19.54
C PHE A 704 -0.16 -6.75 -18.82
N GLY A 705 -0.93 -5.94 -19.56
CA GLY A 705 -1.76 -4.89 -18.97
C GLY A 705 -2.81 -5.42 -17.97
N GLN A 706 -3.41 -6.58 -18.28
CA GLN A 706 -4.38 -7.25 -17.41
C GLN A 706 -3.69 -7.88 -16.19
N ALA A 707 -2.58 -8.61 -16.39
CA ALA A 707 -1.76 -9.19 -15.33
C ALA A 707 -1.29 -8.12 -14.34
N ARG A 708 -0.74 -7.01 -14.84
CA ARG A 708 -0.29 -5.86 -14.03
C ARG A 708 -1.42 -5.23 -13.23
N SER A 709 -2.64 -5.13 -13.78
CA SER A 709 -3.80 -4.65 -13.04
C SER A 709 -4.25 -5.62 -11.94
N LEU A 710 -4.25 -6.93 -12.22
CA LEU A 710 -4.64 -7.98 -11.26
C LEU A 710 -3.61 -8.19 -10.14
N MET A 711 -2.32 -8.01 -10.45
CA MET A 711 -1.20 -7.92 -9.50
C MET A 711 -1.40 -6.71 -8.57
N GLY A 712 -1.61 -5.52 -9.14
CA GLY A 712 -1.84 -4.30 -8.36
C GLY A 712 -3.06 -4.39 -7.44
N ALA A 713 -4.16 -5.02 -7.90
CA ALA A 713 -5.36 -5.27 -7.09
C ALA A 713 -5.11 -6.19 -5.88
N ARG A 714 -4.07 -7.04 -5.91
CA ARG A 714 -3.64 -7.93 -4.81
C ARG A 714 -2.48 -7.36 -3.98
N GLY A 715 -2.11 -6.10 -4.21
CA GLY A 715 -1.02 -5.43 -3.48
C GLY A 715 0.39 -5.73 -3.99
N TRP A 716 0.53 -6.37 -5.15
CA TRP A 716 1.83 -6.55 -5.81
C TRP A 716 2.27 -5.26 -6.50
N SER A 717 3.49 -4.83 -6.23
CA SER A 717 4.14 -3.71 -6.92
C SER A 717 4.90 -4.22 -8.13
N ALA A 718 4.27 -4.14 -9.31
CA ALA A 718 4.80 -4.59 -10.59
C ALA A 718 5.58 -3.48 -11.34
N SER A 719 6.78 -3.82 -11.82
CA SER A 719 7.51 -3.02 -12.83
C SER A 719 6.75 -2.91 -14.16
N GLN A 720 7.10 -1.94 -14.99
CA GLN A 720 6.51 -1.77 -16.32
C GLN A 720 7.45 -2.38 -17.36
N LEU A 721 6.92 -3.23 -18.25
CA LEU A 721 7.65 -3.69 -19.43
C LEU A 721 7.48 -2.68 -20.57
N GLY A 722 8.58 -2.33 -21.24
CA GLY A 722 8.59 -1.38 -22.35
C GLY A 722 10.01 -0.90 -22.70
N PHE A 723 10.13 -0.04 -23.71
CA PHE A 723 11.43 0.50 -24.16
C PHE A 723 12.03 1.62 -23.28
N TRP A 724 11.48 1.84 -22.09
CA TRP A 724 11.99 2.76 -21.07
C TRP A 724 12.64 1.97 -19.91
N ASP A 725 13.09 2.66 -18.86
CA ASP A 725 13.94 2.21 -17.73
C ASP A 725 13.57 0.90 -16.98
N GLY A 726 12.49 0.20 -17.35
CA GLY A 726 12.15 -1.16 -16.90
C GLY A 726 12.59 -2.29 -17.84
N GLY A 727 12.79 -2.04 -19.14
CA GLY A 727 13.27 -3.03 -20.11
C GLY A 727 12.28 -4.16 -20.46
N TYR A 728 12.85 -5.27 -20.94
CA TYR A 728 12.11 -6.47 -21.37
C TYR A 728 11.95 -7.52 -20.26
N GLU A 729 12.67 -7.40 -19.15
CA GLU A 729 12.50 -8.22 -17.95
C GLU A 729 11.85 -7.40 -16.85
N GLY A 730 10.97 -8.02 -16.06
CA GLY A 730 10.26 -7.34 -15.00
C GLY A 730 10.01 -8.25 -13.80
N GLU A 731 9.89 -7.58 -12.65
CA GLU A 731 9.56 -8.21 -11.38
C GLU A 731 8.34 -7.51 -10.77
N ALA A 732 7.48 -8.30 -10.14
CA ALA A 732 6.49 -7.83 -9.18
C ALA A 732 6.86 -8.29 -7.78
N VAL A 733 6.72 -7.40 -6.79
CA VAL A 733 7.02 -7.70 -5.38
C VAL A 733 5.82 -7.44 -4.49
N ARG A 734 5.56 -8.35 -3.54
CA ARG A 734 4.51 -8.20 -2.52
C ARG A 734 5.08 -8.56 -1.13
N PRO A 735 5.05 -7.63 -0.15
CA PRO A 735 5.15 -8.00 1.25
C PRO A 735 4.01 -8.97 1.59
N VAL A 736 4.35 -10.18 2.05
CA VAL A 736 3.36 -11.20 2.38
C VAL A 736 3.05 -11.07 3.87
N PRO A 737 1.78 -10.83 4.27
CA PRO A 737 1.39 -10.80 5.67
C PRO A 737 1.77 -12.11 6.37
N ALA A 738 2.38 -12.01 7.54
CA ALA A 738 2.78 -13.16 8.35
C ALA A 738 2.74 -12.76 9.84
N ALA A 739 2.33 -13.66 10.71
CA ALA A 739 2.54 -13.52 12.14
C ALA A 739 4.01 -13.73 12.52
N GLY A 740 4.51 -12.99 13.52
CA GLY A 740 5.86 -13.14 14.07
C GLY A 740 6.82 -11.98 13.75
N PRO A 741 8.07 -12.05 14.23
CA PRO A 741 9.01 -10.92 14.26
C PRO A 741 9.77 -10.69 12.94
N LEU A 742 9.43 -11.41 11.86
CA LEU A 742 10.10 -11.30 10.56
C LEU A 742 9.12 -10.84 9.49
N GLU A 743 9.51 -9.84 8.71
CA GLU A 743 8.79 -9.46 7.51
C GLU A 743 9.15 -10.41 6.36
N TRP A 744 8.13 -10.82 5.60
CA TRP A 744 8.27 -11.71 4.43
C TRP A 744 7.89 -10.99 3.14
N ARG A 745 8.54 -11.35 2.03
CA ARG A 745 8.26 -10.81 0.71
C ARG A 745 8.35 -11.90 -0.35
N ALA A 746 7.35 -11.95 -1.22
CA ALA A 746 7.40 -12.72 -2.45
C ALA A 746 7.79 -11.82 -3.63
N ARG A 747 8.50 -12.40 -4.59
CA ARG A 747 8.89 -11.80 -5.87
C ARG A 747 8.42 -12.72 -6.99
N PHE A 748 7.84 -12.16 -8.04
CA PHE A 748 7.33 -12.89 -9.20
C PHE A 748 7.94 -12.28 -10.46
N ASP A 749 8.64 -13.11 -11.21
CA ASP A 749 9.42 -12.73 -12.39
C ASP A 749 8.58 -12.90 -13.66
N TYR A 750 8.75 -11.99 -14.62
CA TYR A 750 8.11 -12.06 -15.93
C TYR A 750 8.94 -11.33 -16.99
N GLN A 751 8.78 -11.70 -18.25
CA GLN A 751 9.50 -11.09 -19.38
C GLN A 751 8.56 -10.78 -20.53
N ALA A 752 8.84 -9.74 -21.30
CA ALA A 752 8.09 -9.43 -22.52
C ALA A 752 8.18 -10.60 -23.51
N VAL A 753 7.10 -10.86 -24.24
CA VAL A 753 7.14 -11.77 -25.41
C VAL A 753 7.51 -10.93 -26.63
N GLU A 754 8.77 -10.98 -27.06
CA GLU A 754 9.30 -10.15 -28.16
C GLU A 754 8.47 -10.31 -29.45
N GLU A 755 8.06 -11.55 -29.74
CA GLU A 755 7.26 -11.95 -30.90
C GLU A 755 5.84 -11.33 -30.92
N ALA A 756 5.34 -10.87 -29.77
CA ALA A 756 4.01 -10.30 -29.62
C ALA A 756 3.96 -8.78 -29.87
N GLY A 757 5.11 -8.13 -30.01
CA GLY A 757 5.22 -6.69 -30.22
C GLY A 757 4.87 -5.84 -28.99
N MET A 758 4.65 -4.55 -29.24
CA MET A 758 4.38 -3.52 -28.23
C MET A 758 3.18 -2.66 -28.61
N THR A 759 2.50 -2.13 -27.60
CA THR A 759 1.46 -1.12 -27.79
C THR A 759 2.02 0.12 -28.47
N ARG A 760 1.14 0.93 -29.10
CA ARG A 760 1.51 2.25 -29.63
C ARG A 760 2.15 3.19 -28.60
N SER A 761 1.92 2.94 -27.30
CA SER A 761 2.51 3.68 -26.18
C SER A 761 3.83 3.09 -25.66
N GLY A 762 4.34 2.02 -26.26
CA GLY A 762 5.65 1.45 -25.93
C GLY A 762 5.69 0.46 -24.76
N THR A 763 4.54 -0.10 -24.40
CA THR A 763 4.46 -1.15 -23.36
C THR A 763 4.31 -2.52 -24.02
N ALA A 764 4.83 -3.58 -23.39
CA ALA A 764 4.56 -4.94 -23.85
C ALA A 764 3.05 -5.24 -23.84
N ASP A 765 2.54 -5.90 -24.88
CA ASP A 765 1.16 -6.41 -24.92
C ASP A 765 1.04 -7.74 -24.18
N LEU A 766 1.99 -8.66 -24.42
CA LEU A 766 2.10 -9.94 -23.74
C LEU A 766 3.40 -10.05 -22.93
N CYS A 767 3.34 -10.82 -21.84
CA CYS A 767 4.51 -11.27 -21.10
C CYS A 767 4.44 -12.79 -20.85
N SER A 768 5.59 -13.44 -20.74
CA SER A 768 5.71 -14.80 -20.19
C SER A 768 5.98 -14.70 -18.69
N SER A 769 5.23 -15.44 -17.88
CA SER A 769 5.51 -15.62 -16.46
C SER A 769 6.76 -16.48 -16.24
N ASN A 770 7.42 -16.28 -15.11
CA ASN A 770 8.63 -17.00 -14.75
C ASN A 770 8.60 -17.38 -13.26
N ARG A 771 9.75 -17.34 -12.57
CA ARG A 771 9.95 -17.83 -11.20
C ARG A 771 9.16 -17.06 -10.13
N VAL A 772 8.80 -17.76 -9.06
CA VAL A 772 8.45 -17.16 -7.76
C VAL A 772 9.60 -17.36 -6.77
N ARG A 773 10.02 -16.29 -6.10
CA ARG A 773 11.13 -16.24 -5.13
C ARG A 773 10.68 -15.59 -3.82
N PHE A 774 11.36 -15.91 -2.71
CA PHE A 774 11.03 -15.38 -1.38
C PHE A 774 12.23 -14.73 -0.70
N GLU A 775 11.94 -13.75 0.14
CA GLU A 775 12.91 -13.05 0.99
C GLU A 775 12.31 -12.78 2.37
N ARG A 776 13.18 -12.71 3.38
CA ARG A 776 12.84 -12.29 4.74
C ARG A 776 13.74 -11.16 5.25
N ARG A 777 13.28 -10.46 6.29
CA ARG A 777 14.12 -9.55 7.10
C ARG A 777 13.53 -9.33 8.50
N PRO A 778 14.36 -8.97 9.50
CA PRO A 778 13.89 -8.21 10.66
C PRO A 778 13.34 -6.83 10.26
N PRO A 779 12.41 -6.23 11.03
CA PRO A 779 11.94 -4.87 10.83
C PRO A 779 13.08 -3.87 10.67
N GLY A 780 12.99 -2.99 9.66
CA GLY A 780 14.01 -1.99 9.37
C GLY A 780 15.32 -2.50 8.72
N ALA A 781 15.55 -3.82 8.67
CA ALA A 781 16.76 -4.39 8.07
C ALA A 781 16.70 -4.49 6.53
N ARG A 782 17.76 -5.03 5.92
CA ARG A 782 17.83 -5.34 4.49
C ARG A 782 17.16 -6.69 4.20
N TRP A 783 16.44 -6.78 3.08
CA TRP A 783 15.89 -8.04 2.56
C TRP A 783 16.98 -9.07 2.23
N THR A 784 16.75 -10.32 2.64
CA THR A 784 17.65 -11.47 2.39
C THR A 784 16.88 -12.59 1.69
N PRO A 785 17.38 -13.12 0.55
CA PRO A 785 16.80 -14.32 -0.09
C PRO A 785 16.87 -15.54 0.81
N VAL A 786 15.90 -16.44 0.64
CA VAL A 786 15.77 -17.69 1.39
C VAL A 786 15.48 -18.87 0.48
N THR A 787 15.72 -20.08 0.98
CA THR A 787 15.20 -21.30 0.35
C THR A 787 13.68 -21.42 0.58
N LEU A 788 12.98 -22.14 -0.31
CA LEU A 788 11.54 -22.39 -0.17
C LEU A 788 11.20 -23.22 1.09
N ALA A 789 12.14 -24.06 1.54
CA ALA A 789 12.00 -24.84 2.78
C ALA A 789 12.07 -23.98 4.06
N GLU A 790 12.67 -22.78 4.01
CA GLU A 790 12.64 -21.81 5.11
C GLU A 790 11.35 -20.97 5.15
N VAL A 791 10.54 -20.98 4.08
CA VAL A 791 9.33 -20.14 3.99
C VAL A 791 8.21 -20.79 4.83
N PRO A 792 7.57 -20.04 5.77
CA PRO A 792 6.44 -20.56 6.53
C PRO A 792 5.35 -21.10 5.59
N PRO A 793 4.79 -22.29 5.82
CA PRO A 793 3.84 -22.91 4.89
C PRO A 793 2.65 -22.03 4.50
N LEU A 794 2.17 -21.18 5.42
CA LEU A 794 1.09 -20.23 5.15
C LEU A 794 1.54 -19.09 4.22
N VAL A 795 2.74 -18.54 4.43
CA VAL A 795 3.36 -17.51 3.57
C VAL A 795 3.58 -18.05 2.16
N LEU A 796 4.08 -19.29 2.04
CA LEU A 796 4.22 -20.00 0.77
C LEU A 796 2.86 -20.17 0.10
N SER A 797 1.88 -20.73 0.82
CA SER A 797 0.55 -21.03 0.28
C SER A 797 -0.17 -19.78 -0.24
N GLU A 798 -0.16 -18.70 0.55
CA GLU A 798 -0.88 -17.47 0.22
C GLU A 798 -0.20 -16.67 -0.90
N ALA A 799 1.13 -16.69 -0.98
CA ALA A 799 1.84 -16.05 -2.09
C ALA A 799 1.64 -16.82 -3.41
N LEU A 800 1.71 -18.15 -3.40
CA LEU A 800 1.48 -18.97 -4.61
C LEU A 800 0.00 -18.92 -5.05
N ARG A 801 -0.94 -18.87 -4.09
CA ARG A 801 -2.37 -18.64 -4.36
C ARG A 801 -2.61 -17.33 -5.10
N ASP A 802 -2.00 -16.25 -4.63
CA ASP A 802 -2.08 -14.94 -5.28
C ASP A 802 -1.62 -15.01 -6.75
N VAL A 803 -0.48 -15.68 -6.99
CA VAL A 803 0.08 -15.85 -8.32
C VAL A 803 -0.86 -16.66 -9.21
N ASP A 804 -1.38 -17.81 -8.78
CA ASP A 804 -2.34 -18.58 -9.60
C ASP A 804 -3.59 -17.76 -9.95
N LEU A 805 -4.11 -16.95 -9.02
CA LEU A 805 -5.30 -16.15 -9.24
C LEU A 805 -5.13 -15.05 -10.30
N PHE A 806 -3.97 -14.38 -10.37
CA PHE A 806 -3.74 -13.40 -11.44
C PHE A 806 -3.21 -14.02 -12.74
N VAL A 807 -2.40 -15.08 -12.65
CA VAL A 807 -1.87 -15.83 -13.81
C VAL A 807 -3.00 -16.55 -14.54
N GLY A 808 -3.90 -17.23 -13.82
CA GLY A 808 -5.02 -17.97 -14.40
C GLY A 808 -5.99 -17.08 -15.18
N VAL A 809 -6.26 -15.86 -14.69
CA VAL A 809 -7.17 -14.91 -15.32
C VAL A 809 -6.50 -14.08 -16.43
N ALA A 810 -5.21 -13.78 -16.32
CA ALA A 810 -4.47 -13.01 -17.35
C ALA A 810 -3.92 -13.89 -18.49
N SER A 811 -3.89 -15.21 -18.33
CA SER A 811 -3.42 -16.16 -19.35
C SER A 811 -4.24 -16.06 -20.63
N ILE A 812 -3.57 -16.08 -21.79
CA ILE A 812 -4.23 -16.12 -23.10
C ILE A 812 -5.14 -17.34 -23.25
N ALA A 813 -4.87 -18.42 -22.51
CA ALA A 813 -5.66 -19.65 -22.44
C ALA A 813 -7.12 -19.43 -22.00
N ALA A 814 -7.37 -18.34 -21.25
CA ALA A 814 -8.69 -17.99 -20.73
C ALA A 814 -9.49 -17.06 -21.67
N ASP A 815 -8.94 -16.56 -22.80
CA ASP A 815 -9.77 -15.87 -23.80
C ASP A 815 -10.28 -16.87 -24.85
N PRO A 816 -11.60 -17.12 -24.92
CA PRO A 816 -12.17 -18.06 -25.87
C PRO A 816 -12.03 -17.61 -27.34
N ARG A 817 -11.77 -16.32 -27.59
CA ARG A 817 -11.61 -15.74 -28.94
C ARG A 817 -10.14 -15.69 -29.39
N TRP A 818 -9.19 -16.14 -28.57
CA TRP A 818 -7.77 -16.03 -28.91
C TRP A 818 -7.40 -16.77 -30.20
N ARG A 819 -8.09 -17.89 -30.48
CA ARG A 819 -7.94 -18.68 -31.70
C ARG A 819 -8.13 -17.86 -32.99
N ASP A 820 -8.90 -16.78 -32.94
CA ASP A 820 -9.23 -15.94 -34.09
C ASP A 820 -8.27 -14.73 -34.23
N SER A 821 -7.21 -14.68 -33.42
CA SER A 821 -6.18 -13.62 -33.52
C SER A 821 -5.37 -13.78 -34.81
N ALA A 822 -5.30 -12.70 -35.60
CA ALA A 822 -4.92 -12.69 -37.01
C ALA A 822 -3.54 -13.30 -37.37
N ASP A 823 -2.66 -13.52 -36.40
CA ASP A 823 -1.31 -14.03 -36.62
C ASP A 823 -1.17 -15.56 -36.48
N GLY A 824 -2.02 -16.24 -35.72
CA GLY A 824 -1.93 -17.70 -35.49
C GLY A 824 -0.65 -18.23 -34.78
N ARG A 825 0.40 -17.41 -34.64
CA ARG A 825 1.77 -17.77 -34.18
C ARG A 825 1.85 -18.51 -32.84
N MET A 826 0.85 -18.39 -31.97
CA MET A 826 0.80 -19.07 -30.66
C MET A 826 -0.40 -20.04 -30.48
N ALA A 827 -0.99 -20.54 -31.57
CA ALA A 827 -2.14 -21.44 -31.51
C ALA A 827 -1.86 -22.78 -30.78
N GLY A 828 -0.61 -23.28 -30.84
CA GLY A 828 -0.16 -24.46 -30.10
C GLY A 828 -0.15 -24.20 -28.59
N SER A 829 0.61 -23.18 -28.15
CA SER A 829 0.71 -22.78 -26.74
C SER A 829 -0.65 -22.41 -26.12
N TRP A 830 -1.56 -21.83 -26.91
CA TRP A 830 -2.94 -21.61 -26.46
C TRP A 830 -3.67 -22.92 -26.21
N ARG A 831 -3.63 -23.90 -27.12
CA ARG A 831 -4.30 -25.20 -26.93
C ARG A 831 -3.80 -25.95 -25.70
N GLU A 832 -2.48 -26.03 -25.53
CA GLU A 832 -1.85 -26.70 -24.39
C GLU A 832 -2.25 -26.06 -23.06
N ALA A 833 -2.22 -24.73 -22.98
CA ALA A 833 -2.62 -24.01 -21.77
C ALA A 833 -4.15 -23.98 -21.56
N ALA A 834 -4.96 -24.04 -22.62
CA ALA A 834 -6.42 -24.00 -22.56
C ALA A 834 -7.06 -25.30 -22.05
N PHE A 835 -6.41 -26.45 -22.26
CA PHE A 835 -6.94 -27.79 -21.93
C PHE A 835 -5.96 -28.68 -21.14
N GLY A 836 -4.89 -28.08 -20.60
CA GLY A 836 -3.84 -28.74 -19.82
C GLY A 836 -4.27 -29.17 -18.40
N PRO A 837 -3.31 -29.59 -17.55
CA PRO A 837 -3.59 -30.02 -16.19
C PRO A 837 -4.29 -28.95 -15.34
N LEU A 838 -5.19 -29.37 -14.44
CA LEU A 838 -5.93 -28.45 -13.57
C LEU A 838 -5.00 -27.80 -12.53
N PRO A 839 -4.89 -26.45 -12.47
CA PRO A 839 -4.27 -25.78 -11.34
C PRO A 839 -5.11 -25.98 -10.06
N PRO A 840 -4.56 -25.77 -8.86
CA PRO A 840 -5.30 -25.97 -7.61
C PRO A 840 -6.63 -25.18 -7.54
N SER A 841 -6.67 -23.96 -8.09
CA SER A 841 -7.92 -23.19 -8.20
C SER A 841 -9.01 -23.86 -9.03
N ALA A 842 -8.66 -24.72 -9.99
CA ALA A 842 -9.61 -25.48 -10.78
C ALA A 842 -10.02 -26.81 -10.13
N GLN A 843 -9.13 -27.42 -9.34
CA GLN A 843 -9.44 -28.58 -8.51
C GLN A 843 -10.49 -28.21 -7.45
N VAL A 844 -10.30 -27.08 -6.75
CA VAL A 844 -11.30 -26.59 -5.78
C VAL A 844 -12.64 -26.23 -6.44
N ARG A 845 -12.64 -25.75 -7.70
CA ARG A 845 -13.88 -25.59 -8.48
C ARG A 845 -14.58 -26.93 -8.76
N ALA A 846 -13.83 -27.98 -9.08
CA ALA A 846 -14.39 -29.33 -9.28
C ALA A 846 -15.09 -29.84 -7.99
N GLU A 847 -14.46 -29.64 -6.83
CA GLU A 847 -15.01 -30.05 -5.52
C GLU A 847 -16.26 -29.26 -5.12
N ALA A 848 -16.37 -28.00 -5.54
CA ALA A 848 -17.58 -27.18 -5.38
C ALA A 848 -18.69 -27.64 -6.34
N LEU A 849 -18.35 -27.87 -7.63
CA LEU A 849 -19.29 -28.40 -8.63
C LEU A 849 -19.87 -29.75 -8.23
N ALA A 850 -19.05 -30.66 -7.67
CA ALA A 850 -19.50 -31.97 -7.19
C ALA A 850 -20.61 -31.88 -6.12
N ARG A 851 -20.62 -30.80 -5.32
CA ARG A 851 -21.65 -30.54 -4.29
C ARG A 851 -22.85 -29.75 -4.82
N LEU A 852 -22.62 -28.83 -5.77
CA LEU A 852 -23.66 -27.97 -6.34
C LEU A 852 -24.50 -28.67 -7.41
N LEU A 853 -23.87 -29.37 -8.36
CA LEU A 853 -24.54 -29.95 -9.54
C LEU A 853 -25.70 -30.92 -9.19
N PRO A 854 -25.61 -31.81 -8.18
CA PRO A 854 -26.73 -32.68 -7.79
C PRO A 854 -28.00 -31.93 -7.36
N ARG A 855 -27.87 -30.69 -6.88
CA ARG A 855 -28.99 -29.83 -6.46
C ARG A 855 -29.59 -29.00 -7.61
N THR A 856 -29.14 -29.21 -8.86
CA THR A 856 -29.58 -28.43 -10.02
C THR A 856 -30.56 -29.18 -10.93
N ARG A 857 -31.37 -28.43 -11.69
CA ARG A 857 -32.25 -29.00 -12.73
C ARG A 857 -31.51 -29.80 -13.84
N ILE A 858 -30.19 -29.67 -13.94
CA ILE A 858 -29.37 -30.36 -14.95
C ILE A 858 -28.61 -31.58 -14.40
N ALA A 859 -28.82 -31.97 -13.13
CA ALA A 859 -28.10 -33.07 -12.49
C ALA A 859 -28.08 -34.36 -13.35
N GLY A 860 -29.23 -34.76 -13.92
CA GLY A 860 -29.34 -35.93 -14.80
C GLY A 860 -28.76 -35.77 -16.23
N ARG A 861 -28.09 -34.65 -16.52
CA ARG A 861 -27.44 -34.32 -17.81
C ARG A 861 -25.94 -34.00 -17.67
N VAL A 862 -25.36 -34.07 -16.47
CA VAL A 862 -23.97 -33.66 -16.21
C VAL A 862 -23.15 -34.70 -15.46
N GLU A 863 -21.84 -34.75 -15.73
CA GLU A 863 -20.89 -35.69 -15.13
C GLU A 863 -19.52 -35.01 -15.00
N LEU A 864 -18.82 -35.19 -13.87
CA LEU A 864 -17.45 -34.69 -13.69
C LEU A 864 -16.47 -35.78 -14.13
N ASP A 865 -15.73 -35.51 -15.21
CA ASP A 865 -14.75 -36.42 -15.81
C ASP A 865 -13.35 -35.77 -15.78
N GLY A 866 -12.59 -36.09 -14.74
CA GLY A 866 -11.21 -35.62 -14.55
C GLY A 866 -11.06 -34.10 -14.57
N ARG A 867 -10.61 -33.56 -15.72
CA ARG A 867 -10.41 -32.12 -15.93
C ARG A 867 -11.58 -31.39 -16.61
N PHE A 868 -12.66 -32.11 -16.91
CA PHE A 868 -13.84 -31.60 -17.60
C PHE A 868 -15.13 -31.80 -16.80
N LEU A 869 -16.08 -30.88 -16.99
CA LEU A 869 -17.50 -31.13 -16.77
C LEU A 869 -18.11 -31.56 -18.10
N ARG A 870 -18.52 -32.83 -18.18
CA ARG A 870 -19.25 -33.38 -19.33
C ARG A 870 -20.73 -33.00 -19.20
N VAL A 871 -21.33 -32.54 -20.29
CA VAL A 871 -22.72 -32.05 -20.36
C VAL A 871 -23.39 -32.67 -21.58
N ARG A 872 -24.49 -33.39 -21.36
CA ARG A 872 -25.33 -33.97 -22.43
C ARG A 872 -26.44 -32.98 -22.80
N GLY A 873 -26.30 -32.37 -23.97
CA GLY A 873 -27.38 -31.65 -24.64
C GLY A 873 -28.26 -32.57 -25.48
N ASP A 874 -29.15 -31.98 -26.27
CA ASP A 874 -30.04 -32.65 -27.22
C ASP A 874 -29.48 -32.63 -28.66
N ARG A 875 -28.53 -31.75 -28.99
CA ARG A 875 -27.77 -31.75 -30.27
C ARG A 875 -26.50 -32.59 -30.19
N THR A 876 -25.71 -32.43 -29.13
CA THR A 876 -24.50 -33.23 -28.88
C THR A 876 -24.11 -33.23 -27.39
N ALA A 877 -23.06 -33.96 -27.05
CA ALA A 877 -22.39 -33.88 -25.75
C ALA A 877 -21.20 -32.91 -25.80
N TYR A 878 -20.95 -32.25 -24.67
CA TYR A 878 -19.95 -31.20 -24.51
C TYR A 878 -19.02 -31.52 -23.34
N ARG A 879 -17.77 -31.07 -23.41
CA ARG A 879 -16.80 -31.15 -22.31
C ARG A 879 -16.28 -29.74 -22.01
N ILE A 880 -16.64 -29.21 -20.85
CA ILE A 880 -16.26 -27.87 -20.38
C ILE A 880 -15.02 -28.01 -19.50
N HIS A 881 -13.89 -27.42 -19.89
CA HIS A 881 -12.65 -27.53 -19.13
C HIS A 881 -12.73 -26.70 -17.83
N LEU A 882 -12.50 -27.36 -16.69
CA LEU A 882 -12.68 -26.72 -15.36
C LEU A 882 -11.64 -25.62 -15.09
N GLY A 883 -10.49 -25.66 -15.79
CA GLY A 883 -9.44 -24.65 -15.71
C GLY A 883 -9.77 -23.33 -16.40
N SER A 884 -10.35 -23.39 -17.60
CA SER A 884 -10.46 -22.27 -18.55
C SER A 884 -11.90 -21.94 -19.00
N ALA A 885 -12.89 -22.75 -18.59
CA ALA A 885 -14.26 -22.72 -19.09
C ALA A 885 -14.41 -22.91 -20.62
N ASN A 886 -13.34 -23.29 -21.32
CA ASN A 886 -13.38 -23.59 -22.76
C ASN A 886 -14.14 -24.89 -23.02
N VAL A 887 -14.88 -24.94 -24.13
CA VAL A 887 -15.82 -26.04 -24.44
C VAL A 887 -15.32 -26.83 -25.65
N LEU A 888 -15.36 -28.16 -25.54
CA LEU A 888 -15.17 -29.10 -26.64
C LEU A 888 -16.49 -29.83 -26.93
N MET A 889 -16.78 -30.14 -28.18
CA MET A 889 -17.92 -30.95 -28.62
C MET A 889 -17.45 -32.38 -28.92
N GLU A 890 -18.17 -33.36 -28.40
CA GLU A 890 -17.97 -34.78 -28.71
C GLU A 890 -18.55 -35.13 -30.09
N PRO A 891 -18.05 -36.19 -30.75
CA PRO A 891 -16.92 -37.04 -30.34
C PRO A 891 -15.53 -36.54 -30.80
N HIS A 892 -15.46 -35.47 -31.59
CA HIS A 892 -14.23 -35.07 -32.30
C HIS A 892 -13.37 -34.01 -31.59
N ASP A 893 -13.73 -33.63 -30.36
CA ASP A 893 -13.11 -32.51 -29.63
C ASP A 893 -13.06 -31.19 -30.42
N ALA A 894 -14.13 -30.93 -31.16
CA ALA A 894 -14.30 -29.68 -31.88
C ALA A 894 -14.52 -28.53 -30.89
N TYR A 895 -13.67 -27.51 -30.94
CA TYR A 895 -13.77 -26.35 -30.04
C TYR A 895 -15.05 -25.53 -30.31
N LEU A 896 -15.79 -25.22 -29.25
CA LEU A 896 -16.99 -24.38 -29.28
C LEU A 896 -16.72 -23.06 -28.55
N CYS A 897 -16.68 -21.96 -29.31
CA CYS A 897 -16.45 -20.63 -28.77
C CYS A 897 -17.77 -20.06 -28.21
N ILE A 898 -17.86 -19.93 -26.89
CA ILE A 898 -18.96 -19.25 -26.19
C ILE A 898 -18.36 -18.12 -25.37
N VAL A 899 -18.71 -16.89 -25.74
CA VAL A 899 -18.25 -15.66 -25.08
C VAL A 899 -19.29 -15.23 -24.02
N PRO A 900 -18.91 -15.09 -22.74
CA PRO A 900 -19.83 -14.61 -21.71
C PRO A 900 -20.35 -13.20 -22.00
N ALA A 901 -21.66 -12.99 -21.78
CA ALA A 901 -22.25 -11.66 -21.90
C ALA A 901 -21.65 -10.70 -20.86
N ARG A 902 -21.45 -9.42 -21.23
CA ARG A 902 -20.83 -8.38 -20.36
C ARG A 902 -21.62 -8.02 -19.09
N ARG A 903 -22.77 -8.64 -18.85
CA ARG A 903 -23.51 -8.62 -17.58
C ARG A 903 -23.98 -10.04 -17.28
N PRO A 904 -23.86 -10.53 -16.04
CA PRO A 904 -24.50 -11.78 -15.64
C PRO A 904 -25.99 -11.73 -15.95
N SER A 905 -26.55 -12.80 -16.51
CA SER A 905 -28.00 -12.89 -16.68
C SER A 905 -28.66 -13.07 -15.32
N ALA A 906 -29.91 -12.61 -15.16
CA ALA A 906 -30.66 -12.81 -13.92
C ALA A 906 -30.87 -14.29 -13.56
N ALA A 907 -30.71 -15.21 -14.53
CA ALA A 907 -30.77 -16.65 -14.31
C ALA A 907 -29.57 -17.21 -13.53
N ALA A 908 -28.39 -16.59 -13.64
CA ALA A 908 -27.21 -16.98 -12.86
C ALA A 908 -27.39 -16.77 -11.34
N GLY A 909 -28.31 -15.88 -10.94
CA GLY A 909 -28.66 -15.64 -9.53
C GLY A 909 -29.55 -16.71 -8.88
N ARG A 910 -29.88 -17.82 -9.56
CA ARG A 910 -30.74 -18.89 -9.03
C ARG A 910 -30.02 -20.08 -8.40
N VAL A 911 -28.68 -20.13 -8.48
CA VAL A 911 -27.87 -21.19 -7.86
C VAL A 911 -27.04 -20.59 -6.74
N PHE A 912 -27.10 -21.19 -5.55
CA PHE A 912 -26.26 -20.82 -4.43
C PHE A 912 -24.78 -21.02 -4.76
N LEU A 913 -23.95 -20.01 -4.50
CA LEU A 913 -22.50 -20.13 -4.49
C LEU A 913 -21.99 -19.94 -3.04
N PRO A 914 -21.10 -20.82 -2.55
CA PRO A 914 -20.62 -20.82 -1.16
C PRO A 914 -19.68 -19.66 -0.81
N PHE A 915 -19.33 -18.81 -1.77
CA PHE A 915 -18.52 -17.61 -1.59
C PHE A 915 -18.88 -16.55 -2.64
N GLU A 916 -18.53 -15.29 -2.39
CA GLU A 916 -18.70 -14.20 -3.36
C GLU A 916 -17.67 -14.31 -4.51
N GLU A 917 -18.12 -14.56 -5.74
CA GLU A 917 -17.34 -14.42 -6.98
C GLU A 917 -18.17 -13.65 -8.02
N ASP A 918 -17.79 -12.40 -8.32
CA ASP A 918 -18.40 -11.57 -9.36
C ASP A 918 -18.12 -12.12 -10.78
N GLY A 919 -18.89 -13.12 -11.21
CA GLY A 919 -18.78 -13.72 -12.55
C GLY A 919 -17.48 -14.49 -12.78
N GLY A 920 -16.94 -15.13 -11.74
CA GLY A 920 -15.73 -15.96 -11.82
C GLY A 920 -15.90 -17.23 -12.67
N VAL A 921 -14.79 -17.94 -12.92
CA VAL A 921 -14.74 -19.14 -13.79
C VAL A 921 -15.73 -20.22 -13.34
N LEU A 922 -16.03 -20.34 -12.03
CA LEU A 922 -17.05 -21.26 -11.53
C LEU A 922 -18.46 -20.91 -12.04
N ALA A 923 -18.83 -19.63 -11.98
CA ALA A 923 -20.09 -19.13 -12.50
C ALA A 923 -20.16 -19.23 -14.04
N GLU A 924 -19.03 -19.07 -14.73
CA GLU A 924 -18.94 -19.27 -16.17
C GLU A 924 -19.15 -20.74 -16.59
N VAL A 925 -18.49 -21.68 -15.91
CA VAL A 925 -18.68 -23.13 -16.14
C VAL A 925 -20.14 -23.53 -15.89
N LEU A 926 -20.75 -23.06 -14.79
CA LEU A 926 -22.17 -23.30 -14.50
C LEU A 926 -23.08 -22.68 -15.58
N SER A 927 -22.84 -21.43 -15.98
CA SER A 927 -23.64 -20.75 -17.01
C SER A 927 -23.55 -21.47 -18.36
N LYS A 928 -22.36 -21.96 -18.74
CA LYS A 928 -22.16 -22.76 -19.95
C LYS A 928 -22.85 -24.13 -19.82
N ALA A 929 -22.76 -24.80 -18.67
CA ALA A 929 -23.45 -26.07 -18.44
C ALA A 929 -24.98 -25.95 -18.53
N PHE A 930 -25.58 -24.90 -17.95
CA PHE A 930 -27.03 -24.67 -18.07
C PHE A 930 -27.49 -24.31 -19.48
N LEU A 931 -26.64 -23.63 -20.27
CA LEU A 931 -26.92 -23.30 -21.66
C LEU A 931 -26.83 -24.55 -22.57
N LEU A 932 -25.78 -25.36 -22.38
CA LEU A 932 -25.48 -26.52 -23.21
C LEU A 932 -26.33 -27.77 -22.87
N ALA A 933 -26.83 -27.88 -21.64
CA ALA A 933 -27.82 -28.88 -21.27
C ALA A 933 -29.21 -28.61 -21.87
N ASP A 934 -29.40 -27.49 -22.58
CA ASP A 934 -30.64 -26.98 -23.17
C ASP A 934 -30.36 -26.48 -24.61
N ASP A 935 -29.43 -27.14 -25.31
CA ASP A 935 -28.83 -26.67 -26.58
C ASP A 935 -29.81 -26.60 -27.77
N ALA A 936 -30.95 -27.28 -27.68
CA ALA A 936 -32.06 -27.15 -28.62
C ALA A 936 -32.67 -25.74 -28.59
N ALA A 937 -32.69 -25.09 -27.41
CA ALA A 937 -33.29 -23.78 -27.18
C ALA A 937 -32.33 -22.59 -27.46
N ILE A 938 -31.08 -22.84 -27.84
CA ILE A 938 -30.10 -21.79 -28.16
C ILE A 938 -30.50 -21.11 -29.48
N THR A 939 -30.68 -19.79 -29.45
CA THR A 939 -31.05 -18.96 -30.61
C THR A 939 -29.96 -17.99 -31.05
N ASP A 940 -28.85 -17.86 -30.31
CA ASP A 940 -27.75 -16.95 -30.65
C ASP A 940 -27.03 -17.43 -31.94
N PRO A 941 -27.07 -16.66 -33.05
CA PRO A 941 -26.49 -17.09 -34.32
C PRO A 941 -24.98 -17.39 -34.24
N SER A 942 -24.24 -16.72 -33.35
CA SER A 942 -22.81 -16.94 -33.17
C SER A 942 -22.49 -18.29 -32.54
N ILE A 943 -23.42 -18.85 -31.76
CA ILE A 943 -23.30 -20.19 -31.16
C ILE A 943 -23.92 -21.23 -32.09
N VAL A 944 -25.14 -21.00 -32.60
CA VAL A 944 -25.87 -21.95 -33.45
C VAL A 944 -25.08 -22.31 -34.72
N ALA A 945 -24.37 -21.36 -35.33
CA ALA A 945 -23.52 -21.62 -36.50
C ALA A 945 -22.33 -22.57 -36.23
N GLN A 946 -21.97 -22.80 -34.96
CA GLN A 946 -20.92 -23.75 -34.56
C GLN A 946 -21.47 -25.12 -34.16
N LEU A 947 -22.79 -25.25 -33.95
CA LEU A 947 -23.43 -26.48 -33.44
C LEU A 947 -23.90 -27.41 -34.57
N PRO A 948 -23.94 -28.73 -34.34
CA PRO A 948 -24.59 -29.65 -35.27
C PRO A 948 -26.11 -29.40 -35.36
N PRO A 949 -26.75 -29.80 -36.48
CA PRO A 949 -28.20 -29.78 -36.60
C PRO A 949 -28.85 -30.69 -35.55
N LEU A 950 -30.09 -30.39 -35.17
CA LEU A 950 -30.86 -31.23 -34.24
C LEU A 950 -31.11 -32.62 -34.87
N PRO A 951 -30.92 -33.72 -34.11
CA PRO A 951 -31.34 -35.05 -34.55
C PRO A 951 -32.84 -35.09 -34.86
N ALA A 952 -33.23 -35.75 -35.95
CA ALA A 952 -34.62 -35.77 -36.43
C ALA A 952 -35.62 -36.29 -35.38
N ASP A 953 -35.18 -37.21 -34.51
CA ASP A 953 -36.02 -37.86 -33.49
C ASP A 953 -36.27 -37.00 -32.23
N ALA A 954 -35.57 -35.86 -32.09
CA ALA A 954 -35.74 -34.96 -30.94
C ALA A 954 -37.09 -34.20 -30.96
N GLY A 955 -37.70 -34.04 -32.13
CA GLY A 955 -38.87 -33.17 -32.35
C GLY A 955 -40.18 -33.59 -31.67
N GLN A 956 -40.26 -34.79 -31.09
CA GLN A 956 -41.53 -35.33 -30.54
C GLN A 956 -41.70 -35.22 -29.02
N ARG A 957 -40.74 -34.63 -28.27
CA ARG A 957 -40.82 -34.52 -26.79
C ARG A 957 -41.34 -33.16 -26.27
N GLY A 958 -41.90 -32.31 -27.14
CA GLY A 958 -42.26 -30.92 -26.81
C GLY A 958 -43.59 -30.68 -26.08
N GLU A 959 -44.48 -31.67 -25.95
CA GLU A 959 -45.87 -31.46 -25.51
C GLU A 959 -46.28 -32.12 -24.17
N ARG A 960 -45.36 -32.29 -23.20
CA ARG A 960 -45.76 -32.63 -21.82
C ARG A 960 -45.10 -31.78 -20.75
N GLU A 961 -45.98 -31.23 -19.90
CA GLU A 961 -45.74 -30.64 -18.58
C GLU A 961 -45.00 -29.29 -18.52
N SER A 962 -45.75 -28.22 -18.84
CA SER A 962 -45.53 -26.91 -18.22
C SER A 962 -45.78 -26.99 -16.70
N PRO A 963 -44.78 -26.81 -15.82
CA PRO A 963 -45.01 -26.77 -14.39
C PRO A 963 -45.75 -25.47 -14.04
N LYS A 964 -46.92 -25.58 -13.41
CA LYS A 964 -47.62 -24.41 -12.87
C LYS A 964 -46.69 -23.66 -11.90
N MET A 965 -46.61 -22.34 -12.05
CA MET A 965 -46.01 -21.48 -11.04
C MET A 965 -46.76 -21.64 -9.71
N MET A 966 -46.15 -22.32 -8.74
CA MET A 966 -46.34 -22.01 -7.32
C MET A 966 -45.23 -21.04 -6.90
N ARG A 967 -45.60 -20.10 -6.02
CA ARG A 967 -44.84 -18.88 -5.71
C ARG A 967 -43.66 -19.13 -4.79
#